data_AF-A0A1Z4V824-F1
#
_entry.id   AF-A0A1Z4V824-F1
#
_cell.length_a   1.000
_cell.length_b   1.000
_cell.length_c   1.000
_cell.angle_alpha   90.00
_cell.angle_beta   90.00
_cell.angle_gamma   90.00
#
_symmetry.space_group_name_H-M   'P 1'
#
loop_
_entity.id
_entity.type
_entity.pdbx_description
1 polymer ?
#
loop_
_entity_poly.entity_id
_entity_poly.type
_entity_poly.pdbx_seq_one_letter_code
_entity_poly.pdbx_strand_id
1 'polypeptide(L)'
;MLKFSTEMTPSELHSAIIRDPLIVTPETTVMGAITQMSGVRVICNTTKTTDGQPEELHLEARSSCVLVVEAGQLVGILTERDIVRLSAQQRHLENLAIKEVMAFPVVTLYESEFSDLFAAINLLQQYHTRQIPVLDEQDQVVGLVTHESLRQTSRPIDLLRLRTVSEVMTNHVICAAPDSSMLAIAQLMAENRVSSVIIVQNSDIQAQSLQIPVGMITERDIVQFQALGLHLETCLADAVMSTPIFYVTPEDSLWAVQQIMEQRLIRRLAVTGSQGELLGIVTQTNLLQALKPLELYRLAEVLEEKILRLKAEKIKFLENRAIELEKEVAARTIAFQTKIEQQKLVTTIATQIRSSLSLQTILETTVTQVRSLLGCDRVNIWRLNSNGEVITVAESTNSSLSLIGRQTKDACFSQNQVEMYRRCLVSLKDRHWDDEIWSPEILDYYWQGQPRIVADVMKDIWTDCLAEYSLEGQIQSKIVAPILQEVRDGDNNRWIATDKNNRLWGVLVVHACLEQRVWKDSEAQLLQQIANQLAIAIQQANLFDQLQTELAERLQTEAKLTETNQKLAISNEELARATRLKDEFLANMSHELRTPLNAILGLTEVLQDNIIGTVNERQLKALKTIERSGNHLLELINDILDVTKIEAGQIELDLTAISVNHLCQSSVAFVKQQALKKNIQIHINVEENLPNLLVDERRIRQVLINLLNNAVKFTPEGGQITVEVTQVTLNINDSSLKPGLQIAVTDTGIGIAPENIHKLFRPFIQIDSALNRQYSGTGLGLTLVKRIVELHDGNVGLTSALGVGSCFTVELPCCSASEIMVNYQSTASSTIDTSDDTTVANQTPLILLAEDNEANIITFFSYLEARGYRVVVARDGQEAIDMTQTHQPDLILMDIQMPKMDGIEAMRQIRLDANLIDTPIIALTALAMTGDRDRTLEAGANDYLTKPVKLKELAISIQKLLK
;
A
#
# COMPACT_ATOMS: atom_id res chain seq x y z
N MET A 1 -13.89 -33.52 41.63
CA MET A 1 -13.01 -33.26 42.79
C MET A 1 -13.90 -33.21 44.03
N LEU A 2 -13.64 -33.93 45.12
CA LEU A 2 -12.73 -35.06 45.34
C LEU A 2 -13.55 -36.23 45.92
N LYS A 3 -13.16 -37.48 45.63
CA LYS A 3 -13.68 -38.63 46.38
C LYS A 3 -12.86 -38.72 47.67
N PHE A 4 -13.47 -38.51 48.83
CA PHE A 4 -12.91 -39.00 50.08
C PHE A 4 -13.26 -40.48 50.20
N SER A 5 -12.29 -41.35 49.91
CA SER A 5 -12.35 -42.77 50.27
C SER A 5 -12.05 -42.88 51.76
N THR A 6 -13.06 -43.20 52.57
CA THR A 6 -12.95 -43.33 54.04
C THR A 6 -12.41 -44.68 54.50
N GLU A 7 -12.29 -45.65 53.59
CA GLU A 7 -11.69 -46.96 53.85
C GLU A 7 -10.16 -46.83 53.79
N MET A 8 -9.47 -47.22 54.87
CA MET A 8 -8.02 -47.44 54.86
C MET A 8 -7.70 -48.71 54.07
N THR A 9 -6.61 -48.70 53.32
CA THR A 9 -6.12 -49.90 52.66
C THR A 9 -5.59 -50.91 53.69
N PRO A 10 -5.64 -52.23 53.42
CA PRO A 10 -5.05 -53.22 54.31
C PRO A 10 -3.56 -52.98 54.60
N SER A 11 -2.82 -52.42 53.63
CA SER A 11 -1.41 -52.03 53.77
C SER A 11 -1.21 -50.89 54.77
N GLU A 12 -2.11 -49.90 54.80
CA GLU A 12 -2.09 -48.86 55.83
C GLU A 12 -2.44 -49.46 57.20
N LEU A 13 -3.41 -50.37 57.28
CA LEU A 13 -3.80 -51.00 58.54
C LEU A 13 -2.65 -51.83 59.17
N HIS A 14 -1.97 -52.66 58.36
CA HIS A 14 -0.85 -53.49 58.83
C HIS A 14 0.37 -52.68 59.29
N SER A 15 0.47 -51.38 58.93
CA SER A 15 1.51 -50.49 59.48
C SER A 15 1.35 -50.20 60.98
N ALA A 16 0.18 -50.45 61.56
CA ALA A 16 -0.06 -50.29 62.99
C ALA A 16 0.60 -51.39 63.86
N ILE A 17 1.16 -52.44 63.27
CA ILE A 17 1.77 -53.57 63.98
C ILE A 17 3.26 -53.30 64.21
N ILE A 18 3.68 -53.17 65.47
CA ILE A 18 5.08 -52.98 65.85
C ILE A 18 5.76 -54.36 65.86
N ARG A 19 6.40 -54.75 64.76
CA ARG A 19 6.95 -56.10 64.52
C ARG A 19 8.26 -56.46 65.26
N ASP A 20 8.69 -55.62 66.21
CA ASP A 20 9.96 -55.79 66.94
C ASP A 20 9.80 -55.36 68.41
N PRO A 21 9.04 -56.14 69.22
CA PRO A 21 8.83 -55.89 70.65
C PRO A 21 9.97 -56.45 71.53
N LEU A 22 10.14 -55.94 72.76
CA LEU A 22 11.04 -56.56 73.74
C LEU A 22 10.53 -57.95 74.16
N ILE A 23 11.37 -58.97 74.00
CA ILE A 23 11.09 -60.37 74.32
C ILE A 23 12.15 -60.90 75.30
N VAL A 24 11.70 -61.60 76.35
CA VAL A 24 12.56 -62.30 77.32
C VAL A 24 12.09 -63.73 77.58
N THR A 25 12.99 -64.56 78.10
CA THR A 25 12.66 -65.90 78.61
C THR A 25 12.06 -65.83 80.03
N PRO A 26 11.24 -66.80 80.45
CA PRO A 26 10.59 -66.81 81.78
C PRO A 26 11.55 -66.72 82.98
N GLU A 27 12.79 -67.18 82.80
CA GLU A 27 13.86 -67.23 83.81
C GLU A 27 14.69 -65.94 83.91
N THR A 28 14.40 -64.92 83.08
CA THR A 28 15.02 -63.59 83.22
C THR A 28 14.54 -62.94 84.52
N THR A 29 15.40 -62.21 85.23
CA THR A 29 14.99 -61.50 86.45
C THR A 29 14.24 -60.20 86.13
N VAL A 30 13.39 -59.75 87.07
CA VAL A 30 12.64 -58.49 86.96
C VAL A 30 13.59 -57.30 86.79
N MET A 31 14.72 -57.26 87.52
CA MET A 31 15.75 -56.24 87.30
C MET A 31 16.42 -56.34 85.91
N GLY A 32 16.57 -57.55 85.36
CA GLY A 32 17.02 -57.76 83.99
C GLY A 32 16.07 -57.15 82.94
N ALA A 33 14.75 -57.37 83.10
CA ALA A 33 13.74 -56.74 82.24
C ALA A 33 13.70 -55.21 82.42
N ILE A 34 13.77 -54.68 83.65
CA ILE A 34 13.86 -53.23 83.92
C ILE A 34 15.09 -52.63 83.21
N THR A 35 16.22 -53.34 83.22
CA THR A 35 17.45 -52.92 82.53
C THR A 35 17.27 -52.91 81.01
N GLN A 36 16.49 -53.82 80.43
CA GLN A 36 16.16 -53.78 78.99
C GLN A 36 15.17 -52.66 78.64
N MET A 37 14.10 -52.50 79.44
CA MET A 37 13.10 -51.43 79.28
C MET A 37 13.74 -50.03 79.35
N SER A 38 14.73 -49.84 80.23
CA SER A 38 15.49 -48.57 80.32
C SER A 38 16.64 -48.46 79.32
N GLY A 39 17.37 -49.55 79.06
CA GLY A 39 18.60 -49.57 78.26
C GLY A 39 18.43 -49.19 76.78
N VAL A 40 17.23 -49.41 76.21
CA VAL A 40 16.86 -48.98 74.85
C VAL A 40 17.07 -47.47 74.62
N ARG A 41 17.06 -46.64 75.68
CA ARG A 41 17.32 -45.18 75.58
C ARG A 41 18.81 -44.78 75.56
N VAL A 42 19.73 -45.66 75.94
CA VAL A 42 21.17 -45.30 76.08
C VAL A 42 21.91 -45.29 74.74
N ILE A 43 21.44 -46.09 73.77
CA ILE A 43 22.14 -46.33 72.50
C ILE A 43 21.92 -45.18 71.49
N CYS A 44 20.81 -44.43 71.58
CA CYS A 44 20.39 -43.45 70.58
C CYS A 44 20.75 -41.99 70.90
N ASN A 45 21.96 -41.73 71.42
CA ASN A 45 22.42 -40.36 71.72
C ASN A 45 23.59 -39.89 70.82
N THR A 46 23.96 -40.66 69.79
CA THR A 46 25.16 -40.44 68.95
C THR A 46 24.92 -40.35 67.44
N THR A 47 23.67 -40.18 66.97
CA THR A 47 23.36 -39.77 65.58
C THR A 47 22.10 -38.90 65.53
N LYS A 48 22.27 -37.57 65.45
CA LYS A 48 21.19 -36.67 65.03
C LYS A 48 21.28 -36.42 63.52
N THR A 49 20.50 -37.17 62.76
CA THR A 49 20.26 -36.95 61.33
C THR A 49 18.78 -36.70 61.09
N THR A 50 18.46 -35.61 60.40
CA THR A 50 17.09 -35.10 60.25
C THR A 50 16.35 -35.77 59.09
N ASP A 51 15.75 -36.94 59.35
CA ASP A 51 14.46 -37.41 58.79
C ASP A 51 14.15 -38.78 59.40
N GLY A 52 13.05 -38.94 60.15
CA GLY A 52 12.78 -40.20 60.86
C GLY A 52 11.68 -40.23 61.94
N GLN A 53 10.63 -39.39 61.84
CA GLN A 53 9.58 -39.32 62.89
C GLN A 53 8.87 -40.64 63.27
N PRO A 54 8.72 -41.68 62.41
CA PRO A 54 8.14 -42.95 62.83
C PRO A 54 9.00 -43.73 63.85
N GLU A 55 10.33 -43.71 63.70
CA GLU A 55 11.21 -44.66 64.39
C GLU A 55 11.40 -44.31 65.87
N GLU A 56 11.54 -43.02 66.23
CA GLU A 56 11.65 -42.59 67.64
C GLU A 56 10.40 -42.96 68.47
N LEU A 57 9.21 -42.94 67.86
CA LEU A 57 7.94 -43.25 68.54
C LEU A 57 7.68 -44.77 68.64
N HIS A 58 8.12 -45.57 67.66
CA HIS A 58 8.15 -47.02 67.84
C HIS A 58 9.11 -47.43 68.97
N LEU A 59 10.25 -46.74 69.13
CA LEU A 59 11.23 -46.99 70.19
C LEU A 59 10.64 -46.78 71.61
N GLU A 60 9.78 -45.78 71.78
CA GLU A 60 9.01 -45.54 73.01
C GLU A 60 8.08 -46.71 73.37
N ALA A 61 7.33 -47.24 72.39
CA ALA A 61 6.36 -48.32 72.60
C ALA A 61 7.03 -49.65 72.98
N ARG A 62 8.24 -49.92 72.47
CA ARG A 62 9.07 -51.06 72.88
C ARG A 62 9.46 -51.01 74.35
N SER A 63 9.65 -49.81 74.92
CA SER A 63 10.15 -49.63 76.30
C SER A 63 9.10 -49.85 77.41
N SER A 64 7.80 -49.75 77.12
CA SER A 64 6.74 -49.77 78.15
C SER A 64 6.32 -51.17 78.63
N CYS A 65 6.84 -52.24 78.03
CA CYS A 65 6.56 -53.62 78.43
C CYS A 65 7.59 -54.62 77.92
N VAL A 66 7.52 -55.85 78.43
CA VAL A 66 8.26 -56.99 77.91
C VAL A 66 7.32 -58.19 77.71
N LEU A 67 7.42 -58.84 76.55
CA LEU A 67 6.73 -60.10 76.25
C LEU A 67 7.56 -61.28 76.77
N VAL A 68 6.92 -62.22 77.43
CA VAL A 68 7.58 -63.43 77.96
C VAL A 68 7.30 -64.59 77.00
N VAL A 69 8.35 -65.10 76.37
CA VAL A 69 8.24 -66.10 75.29
C VAL A 69 9.07 -67.33 75.65
N GLU A 70 8.47 -68.50 75.46
CA GLU A 70 9.13 -69.80 75.64
C GLU A 70 8.85 -70.67 74.41
N ALA A 71 9.91 -71.28 73.85
CA ALA A 71 9.84 -72.07 72.62
C ALA A 71 9.14 -71.39 71.41
N GLY A 72 9.06 -70.06 71.38
CA GLY A 72 8.40 -69.25 70.35
C GLY A 72 6.98 -68.79 70.70
N GLN A 73 6.32 -69.43 71.68
CA GLN A 73 4.97 -69.10 72.11
C GLN A 73 4.95 -68.05 73.23
N LEU A 74 3.91 -67.21 73.23
CA LEU A 74 3.70 -66.17 74.25
C LEU A 74 3.13 -66.77 75.55
N VAL A 75 3.92 -66.75 76.62
CA VAL A 75 3.55 -67.33 77.94
C VAL A 75 3.14 -66.27 78.96
N GLY A 76 3.47 -64.99 78.74
CA GLY A 76 3.06 -63.92 79.64
C GLY A 76 3.51 -62.53 79.20
N ILE A 77 3.14 -61.51 79.99
CA ILE A 77 3.53 -60.12 79.73
C ILE A 77 3.84 -59.38 81.04
N LEU A 78 4.85 -58.51 81.02
CA LEU A 78 5.23 -57.65 82.14
C LEU A 78 5.15 -56.18 81.72
N THR A 79 4.54 -55.32 82.54
CA THR A 79 4.35 -53.89 82.24
C THR A 79 4.97 -52.98 83.31
N GLU A 80 5.19 -51.69 82.97
CA GLU A 80 5.59 -50.65 83.93
C GLU A 80 4.72 -50.66 85.21
N ARG A 81 3.41 -50.89 85.06
CA ARG A 81 2.45 -50.94 86.18
C ARG A 81 2.69 -52.12 87.12
N ASP A 82 3.09 -53.27 86.60
CA ASP A 82 3.44 -54.43 87.42
C ASP A 82 4.69 -54.13 88.25
N ILE A 83 5.69 -53.47 87.66
CA ILE A 83 6.91 -53.02 88.35
C ILE A 83 6.58 -51.99 89.44
N VAL A 84 5.71 -51.01 89.16
CA VAL A 84 5.23 -50.05 90.18
C VAL A 84 4.50 -50.76 91.33
N ARG A 85 3.64 -51.75 91.03
CA ARG A 85 2.95 -52.57 92.05
C ARG A 85 3.94 -53.36 92.92
N LEU A 86 4.98 -53.95 92.32
CA LEU A 86 6.03 -54.68 93.07
C LEU A 86 6.90 -53.74 93.91
N SER A 87 7.18 -52.53 93.41
CA SER A 87 7.93 -51.48 94.11
C SER A 87 7.17 -50.94 95.32
N ALA A 88 5.87 -50.69 95.18
CA ALA A 88 4.98 -50.28 96.28
C ALA A 88 4.84 -51.35 97.38
N GLN A 89 5.13 -52.62 97.05
CA GLN A 89 5.18 -53.76 97.98
C GLN A 89 6.58 -54.01 98.59
N GLN A 90 7.57 -53.13 98.37
CA GLN A 90 8.95 -53.25 98.87
C GLN A 90 9.62 -54.61 98.55
N ARG A 91 9.27 -55.27 97.42
CA ARG A 91 9.91 -56.53 97.03
C ARG A 91 11.32 -56.29 96.45
N HIS A 92 12.29 -57.11 96.85
CA HIS A 92 13.63 -57.11 96.25
C HIS A 92 13.58 -57.60 94.78
N LEU A 93 13.69 -56.68 93.82
CA LEU A 93 13.51 -56.97 92.39
C LEU A 93 14.72 -57.64 91.71
N GLU A 94 15.89 -57.62 92.36
CA GLU A 94 17.18 -58.09 91.82
C GLU A 94 17.16 -59.58 91.43
N ASN A 95 16.65 -60.43 92.32
CA ASN A 95 16.69 -61.89 92.22
C ASN A 95 15.34 -62.53 91.87
N LEU A 96 14.30 -61.74 91.59
CA LEU A 96 12.94 -62.21 91.35
C LEU A 96 12.77 -62.60 89.87
N ALA A 97 12.34 -63.83 89.58
CA ALA A 97 12.12 -64.31 88.21
C ALA A 97 10.81 -63.77 87.62
N ILE A 98 10.79 -63.40 86.34
CA ILE A 98 9.62 -62.78 85.69
C ILE A 98 8.41 -63.72 85.69
N LYS A 99 8.62 -65.04 85.54
CA LYS A 99 7.55 -66.06 85.58
C LYS A 99 6.70 -66.05 86.86
N GLU A 100 7.22 -65.49 87.96
CA GLU A 100 6.50 -65.38 89.25
C GLU A 100 5.60 -64.13 89.36
N VAL A 101 5.72 -63.19 88.41
CA VAL A 101 5.06 -61.86 88.48
C VAL A 101 4.40 -61.39 87.19
N MET A 102 4.65 -62.05 86.06
CA MET A 102 4.04 -61.73 84.76
C MET A 102 2.52 -61.93 84.78
N ALA A 103 1.80 -61.15 83.96
CA ALA A 103 0.37 -61.32 83.75
C ALA A 103 0.11 -62.45 82.74
N PHE A 104 -0.80 -63.35 83.10
CA PHE A 104 -1.32 -64.45 82.29
C PHE A 104 -2.77 -64.76 82.72
N PRO A 105 -3.70 -65.13 81.81
CA PRO A 105 -3.54 -65.18 80.35
C PRO A 105 -3.39 -63.78 79.72
N VAL A 106 -2.75 -63.72 78.56
CA VAL A 106 -2.55 -62.46 77.81
C VAL A 106 -3.68 -62.29 76.79
N VAL A 107 -4.20 -61.07 76.64
CA VAL A 107 -5.16 -60.71 75.58
C VAL A 107 -4.39 -60.46 74.29
N THR A 108 -4.67 -61.24 73.25
CA THR A 108 -4.01 -61.20 71.94
C THR A 108 -4.99 -60.88 70.81
N LEU A 109 -4.46 -60.71 69.59
CA LEU A 109 -5.21 -60.52 68.34
C LEU A 109 -4.46 -61.23 67.21
N TYR A 110 -5.15 -61.93 66.31
CA TYR A 110 -4.47 -62.53 65.15
C TYR A 110 -4.29 -61.50 64.02
N GLU A 111 -3.17 -61.58 63.28
CA GLU A 111 -2.92 -60.69 62.12
C GLU A 111 -4.03 -60.82 61.05
N SER A 112 -4.61 -62.02 60.86
CA SER A 112 -5.74 -62.26 59.97
C SER A 112 -7.10 -61.74 60.48
N GLU A 113 -7.26 -61.51 61.79
CA GLU A 113 -8.45 -60.89 62.38
C GLU A 113 -8.38 -59.35 62.36
N PHE A 114 -7.18 -58.78 62.28
CA PHE A 114 -6.95 -57.34 62.27
C PHE A 114 -7.34 -56.71 60.91
N SER A 115 -8.65 -56.59 60.72
CA SER A 115 -9.35 -56.14 59.51
C SER A 115 -9.90 -54.71 59.63
N ASP A 116 -10.06 -54.21 60.86
CA ASP A 116 -10.51 -52.86 61.17
C ASP A 116 -9.72 -52.28 62.37
N LEU A 117 -9.35 -51.01 62.28
CA LEU A 117 -8.70 -50.25 63.33
C LEU A 117 -9.59 -50.16 64.59
N PHE A 118 -10.91 -50.05 64.43
CA PHE A 118 -11.83 -49.98 65.56
C PHE A 118 -11.93 -51.30 66.34
N ALA A 119 -11.69 -52.45 65.72
CA ALA A 119 -11.65 -53.74 66.42
C ALA A 119 -10.52 -53.76 67.48
N ALA A 120 -9.31 -53.35 67.10
CA ALA A 120 -8.18 -53.25 68.03
C ALA A 120 -8.41 -52.17 69.11
N ILE A 121 -9.01 -51.02 68.77
CA ILE A 121 -9.39 -49.99 69.75
C ILE A 121 -10.40 -50.55 70.77
N ASN A 122 -11.41 -51.29 70.32
CA ASN A 122 -12.43 -51.87 71.19
C ASN A 122 -11.83 -52.88 72.17
N LEU A 123 -10.92 -53.76 71.72
CA LEU A 123 -10.24 -54.72 72.60
C LEU A 123 -9.38 -54.01 73.67
N LEU A 124 -8.59 -53.00 73.28
CA LEU A 124 -7.79 -52.19 74.21
C LEU A 124 -8.67 -51.51 75.27
N GLN A 125 -9.80 -50.93 74.86
CA GLN A 125 -10.74 -50.31 75.79
C GLN A 125 -11.44 -51.34 76.70
N GLN A 126 -11.88 -52.48 76.16
CA GLN A 126 -12.61 -53.53 76.88
C GLN A 126 -11.76 -54.18 77.98
N TYR A 127 -10.51 -54.52 77.68
CA TYR A 127 -9.62 -55.20 78.64
C TYR A 127 -8.74 -54.23 79.45
N HIS A 128 -8.91 -52.91 79.22
CA HIS A 128 -8.16 -51.83 79.86
C HIS A 128 -6.61 -51.95 79.71
N THR A 129 -6.16 -52.59 78.63
CA THR A 129 -4.75 -52.71 78.27
C THR A 129 -4.32 -51.54 77.36
N ARG A 130 -3.05 -51.14 77.43
CA ARG A 130 -2.48 -50.12 76.52
C ARG A 130 -1.99 -50.69 75.18
N GLN A 131 -1.95 -52.01 75.10
CA GLN A 131 -1.24 -52.79 74.09
C GLN A 131 -1.86 -54.20 74.00
N ILE A 132 -1.76 -54.81 72.82
CA ILE A 132 -2.20 -56.18 72.52
C ILE A 132 -1.11 -56.83 71.65
N PRO A 133 -0.53 -57.98 72.06
CA PRO A 133 0.37 -58.74 71.20
C PRO A 133 -0.39 -59.33 70.01
N VAL A 134 0.21 -59.23 68.83
CA VAL A 134 -0.32 -59.79 67.58
C VAL A 134 0.32 -61.14 67.33
N LEU A 135 -0.49 -62.15 67.04
CA LEU A 135 -0.06 -63.51 66.70
C LEU A 135 -0.31 -63.83 65.21
N ASP A 136 0.45 -64.78 64.68
CA ASP A 136 0.13 -65.45 63.40
C ASP A 136 -0.80 -66.65 63.62
N GLU A 137 -1.17 -67.32 62.53
CA GLU A 137 -1.95 -68.56 62.54
C GLU A 137 -1.17 -69.78 63.10
N GLN A 138 0.00 -69.56 63.72
CA GLN A 138 0.88 -70.57 64.34
C GLN A 138 1.20 -70.23 65.82
N ASP A 139 0.43 -69.33 66.46
CA ASP A 139 0.62 -68.84 67.83
C ASP A 139 1.99 -68.17 68.10
N GLN A 140 2.74 -67.78 67.05
CA GLN A 140 4.00 -67.06 67.19
C GLN A 140 3.77 -65.55 67.28
N VAL A 141 4.65 -64.84 68.01
CA VAL A 141 4.55 -63.39 68.17
C VAL A 141 4.99 -62.66 66.89
N VAL A 142 4.03 -62.06 66.18
CA VAL A 142 4.25 -61.21 65.00
C VAL A 142 4.61 -59.77 65.40
N GLY A 143 4.13 -59.30 66.55
CA GLY A 143 4.42 -57.96 67.03
C GLY A 143 3.50 -57.48 68.15
N LEU A 144 3.38 -56.17 68.29
CA LEU A 144 2.55 -55.48 69.29
C LEU A 144 1.73 -54.36 68.63
N VAL A 145 0.43 -54.30 68.89
CA VAL A 145 -0.42 -53.15 68.56
C VAL A 145 -0.64 -52.32 69.82
N THR A 146 -0.60 -50.98 69.68
CA THR A 146 -0.68 -50.05 70.83
C THR A 146 -1.60 -48.87 70.53
N HIS A 147 -2.01 -48.13 71.57
CA HIS A 147 -2.67 -46.83 71.41
C HIS A 147 -1.85 -45.78 70.61
N GLU A 148 -0.53 -45.96 70.48
CA GLU A 148 0.32 -45.06 69.70
C GLU A 148 0.24 -45.40 68.20
N SER A 149 0.50 -46.65 67.85
CA SER A 149 0.52 -47.10 66.45
C SER A 149 -0.86 -47.03 65.80
N LEU A 150 -1.94 -47.32 66.55
CA LEU A 150 -3.31 -47.09 66.06
C LEU A 150 -3.63 -45.60 65.84
N ARG A 151 -3.06 -44.66 66.62
CA ARG A 151 -3.28 -43.22 66.38
C ARG A 151 -2.65 -42.80 65.05
N GLN A 152 -1.40 -43.19 64.80
CA GLN A 152 -0.66 -42.85 63.59
C GLN A 152 -1.34 -43.35 62.31
N THR A 153 -1.91 -44.56 62.33
CA THR A 153 -2.67 -45.12 61.22
C THR A 153 -4.05 -44.46 61.06
N SER A 154 -4.70 -44.05 62.16
CA SER A 154 -6.03 -43.42 62.12
C SER A 154 -6.03 -42.02 61.47
N ARG A 155 -7.01 -41.75 60.59
CA ARG A 155 -7.22 -40.43 59.96
C ARG A 155 -8.41 -39.57 60.47
N PRO A 156 -8.82 -39.56 61.75
CA PRO A 156 -9.97 -38.78 62.24
C PRO A 156 -9.64 -37.33 62.64
N ILE A 157 -8.70 -36.65 61.96
CA ILE A 157 -8.19 -35.31 62.35
C ILE A 157 -9.31 -34.28 62.56
N ASP A 158 -10.33 -34.26 61.71
CA ASP A 158 -11.40 -33.28 61.79
C ASP A 158 -12.40 -33.55 62.95
N LEU A 159 -12.45 -34.77 63.50
CA LEU A 159 -13.28 -35.07 64.67
C LEU A 159 -12.70 -34.48 65.96
N LEU A 160 -11.37 -34.48 66.11
CA LEU A 160 -10.69 -33.88 67.25
C LEU A 160 -10.69 -32.34 67.21
N ARG A 161 -10.99 -31.74 66.04
CA ARG A 161 -11.22 -30.30 65.89
C ARG A 161 -12.63 -29.86 66.30
N LEU A 162 -13.58 -30.79 66.41
CA LEU A 162 -14.99 -30.53 66.66
C LEU A 162 -15.42 -30.76 68.12
N ARG A 163 -14.52 -31.21 69.00
CA ARG A 163 -14.76 -31.43 70.44
C ARG A 163 -13.74 -30.67 71.28
N THR A 164 -14.14 -30.27 72.49
CA THR A 164 -13.31 -29.55 73.47
C THR A 164 -12.74 -30.47 74.56
N VAL A 165 -11.77 -29.97 75.33
CA VAL A 165 -11.25 -30.61 76.55
C VAL A 165 -12.37 -30.92 77.55
N SER A 166 -13.30 -29.99 77.77
CA SER A 166 -14.38 -30.08 78.76
C SER A 166 -15.32 -31.28 78.54
N GLU A 167 -15.48 -31.76 77.31
CA GLU A 167 -16.29 -32.93 76.98
C GLU A 167 -15.68 -34.27 77.40
N VAL A 168 -14.35 -34.36 77.56
CA VAL A 168 -13.64 -35.66 77.65
C VAL A 168 -12.54 -35.71 78.72
N MET A 169 -12.25 -34.60 79.41
CA MET A 169 -11.29 -34.55 80.51
C MET A 169 -11.72 -35.40 81.73
N THR A 170 -10.75 -35.78 82.56
CA THR A 170 -11.00 -36.53 83.81
C THR A 170 -10.85 -35.60 85.01
N ASN A 171 -11.97 -35.26 85.64
CA ASN A 171 -12.06 -34.27 86.72
C ASN A 171 -11.54 -34.79 88.08
N HIS A 172 -11.43 -36.11 88.25
CA HIS A 172 -10.88 -36.71 89.46
C HIS A 172 -9.39 -37.00 89.27
N VAL A 173 -8.55 -36.15 89.86
CA VAL A 173 -7.08 -36.26 89.78
C VAL A 173 -6.53 -36.63 91.17
N ILE A 174 -5.55 -37.53 91.19
CA ILE A 174 -4.82 -37.89 92.41
C ILE A 174 -3.61 -36.96 92.55
N CYS A 175 -3.52 -36.31 93.71
CA CYS A 175 -2.53 -35.29 94.01
C CYS A 175 -1.62 -35.69 95.19
N ALA A 176 -0.39 -35.19 95.22
CA ALA A 176 0.54 -35.32 96.35
C ALA A 176 1.28 -33.99 96.61
N ALA A 177 1.87 -33.85 97.80
CA ALA A 177 2.67 -32.69 98.17
C ALA A 177 4.15 -32.86 97.78
N PRO A 178 4.93 -31.79 97.56
CA PRO A 178 6.32 -31.88 97.09
C PRO A 178 7.28 -32.63 98.04
N ASP A 179 6.96 -32.64 99.34
CA ASP A 179 7.67 -33.35 100.41
C ASP A 179 7.24 -34.82 100.58
N SER A 180 6.33 -35.33 99.74
CA SER A 180 5.95 -36.74 99.74
C SER A 180 7.13 -37.61 99.27
N SER A 181 7.34 -38.77 99.91
CA SER A 181 8.35 -39.73 99.47
C SER A 181 7.91 -40.48 98.20
N MET A 182 8.89 -40.90 97.41
CA MET A 182 8.64 -41.66 96.19
C MET A 182 7.95 -43.01 96.42
N LEU A 183 8.16 -43.64 97.59
CA LEU A 183 7.43 -44.85 97.99
C LEU A 183 5.94 -44.55 98.23
N ALA A 184 5.60 -43.45 98.92
CA ALA A 184 4.22 -43.05 99.13
C ALA A 184 3.51 -42.73 97.81
N ILE A 185 4.21 -42.11 96.86
CA ILE A 185 3.69 -41.84 95.51
C ILE A 185 3.49 -43.13 94.71
N ALA A 186 4.40 -44.11 94.81
CA ALA A 186 4.22 -45.43 94.20
C ALA A 186 3.02 -46.19 94.78
N GLN A 187 2.79 -46.09 96.10
CA GLN A 187 1.60 -46.64 96.77
C GLN A 187 0.32 -45.95 96.28
N LEU A 188 0.28 -44.62 96.22
CA LEU A 188 -0.87 -43.86 95.68
C LEU A 188 -1.21 -44.25 94.24
N MET A 189 -0.21 -44.48 93.37
CA MET A 189 -0.45 -44.98 92.01
C MET A 189 -1.02 -46.40 92.00
N ALA A 190 -0.45 -47.30 92.81
CA ALA A 190 -0.87 -48.71 92.87
C ALA A 190 -2.29 -48.89 93.44
N GLU A 191 -2.64 -48.16 94.50
CA GLU A 191 -3.95 -48.23 95.16
C GLU A 191 -5.07 -47.65 94.29
N ASN A 192 -4.88 -46.42 93.80
CA ASN A 192 -5.89 -45.73 92.98
C ASN A 192 -5.89 -46.19 91.51
N ARG A 193 -4.96 -47.09 91.14
CA ARG A 193 -4.73 -47.60 89.76
C ARG A 193 -4.45 -46.51 88.73
N VAL A 194 -3.98 -45.35 89.19
CA VAL A 194 -3.65 -44.19 88.34
C VAL A 194 -2.22 -44.28 87.83
N SER A 195 -2.00 -43.71 86.65
CA SER A 195 -0.71 -43.81 85.95
C SER A 195 0.22 -42.59 86.13
N SER A 196 -0.24 -41.62 86.90
CA SER A 196 0.48 -40.43 87.31
C SER A 196 -0.19 -39.80 88.52
N VAL A 197 0.61 -39.12 89.34
CA VAL A 197 0.17 -38.26 90.43
C VAL A 197 0.67 -36.86 90.11
N ILE A 198 -0.20 -35.85 90.27
CA ILE A 198 0.20 -34.45 90.11
C ILE A 198 0.72 -33.95 91.45
N ILE A 199 1.89 -33.31 91.43
CA ILE A 199 2.44 -32.65 92.61
C ILE A 199 1.83 -31.26 92.67
N VAL A 200 1.11 -30.97 93.76
CA VAL A 200 0.39 -29.71 93.94
C VAL A 200 0.97 -28.93 95.13
N GLN A 201 1.04 -27.62 94.96
CA GLN A 201 1.29 -26.69 96.05
C GLN A 201 -0.01 -25.94 96.35
N ASN A 202 -0.45 -25.99 97.61
CA ASN A 202 -1.60 -25.21 98.04
C ASN A 202 -1.23 -23.72 98.07
N SER A 203 -2.09 -22.88 97.49
CA SER A 203 -1.95 -21.43 97.51
C SER A 203 -3.24 -20.78 98.00
N ASP A 204 -3.17 -20.07 99.12
CA ASP A 204 -4.31 -19.36 99.71
C ASP A 204 -4.55 -18.02 99.00
N ILE A 205 -5.25 -18.10 97.86
CA ILE A 205 -5.67 -16.94 97.08
C ILE A 205 -7.15 -16.66 97.39
N GLN A 206 -7.47 -15.43 97.82
CA GLN A 206 -8.83 -14.96 98.10
C GLN A 206 -9.65 -15.87 99.05
N ALA A 207 -8.98 -16.44 100.07
CA ALA A 207 -9.56 -17.33 101.08
C ALA A 207 -10.14 -18.66 100.56
N GLN A 208 -9.70 -19.11 99.38
CA GLN A 208 -9.83 -20.50 98.93
C GLN A 208 -8.43 -21.11 98.77
N SER A 209 -8.24 -22.31 99.35
CA SER A 209 -7.00 -23.08 99.18
C SER A 209 -6.98 -23.72 97.79
N LEU A 210 -6.42 -23.03 96.81
CA LEU A 210 -6.30 -23.53 95.44
C LEU A 210 -5.12 -24.50 95.33
N GLN A 211 -5.35 -25.65 94.70
CA GLN A 211 -4.29 -26.59 94.34
C GLN A 211 -3.67 -26.16 93.01
N ILE A 212 -2.47 -25.57 93.07
CA ILE A 212 -1.69 -25.19 91.89
C ILE A 212 -0.76 -26.36 91.54
N PRO A 213 -0.79 -26.90 90.31
CA PRO A 213 0.08 -28.00 89.93
C PRO A 213 1.51 -27.49 89.66
N VAL A 214 2.49 -27.96 90.43
CA VAL A 214 3.90 -27.54 90.35
C VAL A 214 4.82 -28.55 89.65
N GLY A 215 4.39 -29.81 89.60
CA GLY A 215 5.07 -30.86 88.86
C GLY A 215 4.24 -32.13 88.74
N MET A 216 4.82 -33.18 88.17
CA MET A 216 4.12 -34.44 87.92
C MET A 216 5.08 -35.63 87.95
N ILE A 217 4.57 -36.78 88.41
CA ILE A 217 5.31 -38.05 88.44
C ILE A 217 4.42 -39.13 87.82
N THR A 218 5.02 -40.05 87.06
CA THR A 218 4.33 -41.10 86.28
C THR A 218 4.84 -42.51 86.61
N GLU A 219 4.11 -43.55 86.18
CA GLU A 219 4.53 -44.96 86.30
C GLU A 219 5.98 -45.17 85.81
N ARG A 220 6.36 -44.52 84.69
CA ARG A 220 7.68 -44.64 84.05
C ARG A 220 8.82 -44.06 84.89
N ASP A 221 8.57 -42.94 85.57
CA ASP A 221 9.59 -42.27 86.36
C ASP A 221 10.01 -43.16 87.55
N ILE A 222 9.05 -43.82 88.20
CA ILE A 222 9.29 -44.81 89.26
C ILE A 222 10.13 -45.98 88.75
N VAL A 223 9.83 -46.50 87.55
CA VAL A 223 10.62 -47.58 86.92
C VAL A 223 12.05 -47.11 86.61
N GLN A 224 12.22 -45.88 86.12
CA GLN A 224 13.53 -45.29 85.86
C GLN A 224 14.32 -45.05 87.15
N PHE A 225 13.68 -44.64 88.25
CA PHE A 225 14.35 -44.46 89.54
C PHE A 225 14.78 -45.79 90.16
N GLN A 226 14.01 -46.87 89.98
CA GLN A 226 14.44 -48.24 90.31
C GLN A 226 15.64 -48.68 89.47
N ALA A 227 15.64 -48.45 88.16
CA ALA A 227 16.77 -48.76 87.27
C ALA A 227 18.06 -47.98 87.63
N LEU A 228 17.92 -46.79 88.21
CA LEU A 228 19.02 -45.95 88.70
C LEU A 228 19.45 -46.25 90.15
N GLY A 229 18.84 -47.24 90.81
CA GLY A 229 19.20 -47.64 92.18
C GLY A 229 18.78 -46.64 93.27
N LEU A 230 17.79 -45.76 93.00
CA LEU A 230 17.35 -44.75 93.97
C LEU A 230 16.46 -45.36 95.07
N HIS A 231 16.80 -45.08 96.33
CA HIS A 231 15.99 -45.46 97.49
C HIS A 231 14.69 -44.63 97.54
N LEU A 232 13.57 -45.26 97.16
CA LEU A 232 12.24 -44.60 97.09
C LEU A 232 11.74 -44.09 98.45
N GLU A 233 12.25 -44.61 99.56
CA GLU A 233 11.89 -44.19 100.91
C GLU A 233 12.43 -42.81 101.28
N THR A 234 13.65 -42.48 100.85
CA THR A 234 14.35 -41.23 101.18
C THR A 234 14.30 -40.18 100.06
N CYS A 235 13.91 -40.57 98.85
CA CYS A 235 13.74 -39.64 97.73
C CYS A 235 12.41 -38.88 97.86
N LEU A 236 12.46 -37.56 97.90
CA LEU A 236 11.28 -36.68 97.92
C LEU A 236 10.83 -36.33 96.50
N ALA A 237 9.54 -36.05 96.31
CA ALA A 237 8.95 -35.74 95.01
C ALA A 237 9.56 -34.49 94.35
N ASP A 238 9.76 -33.41 95.12
CA ASP A 238 10.32 -32.13 94.64
C ASP A 238 11.66 -32.28 93.92
N ALA A 239 12.49 -33.22 94.38
CA ALA A 239 13.83 -33.47 93.83
C ALA A 239 13.84 -34.19 92.48
N VAL A 240 12.72 -34.81 92.06
CA VAL A 240 12.65 -35.70 90.88
C VAL A 240 11.40 -35.53 90.01
N MET A 241 10.46 -34.65 90.38
CA MET A 241 9.24 -34.41 89.61
C MET A 241 9.50 -33.72 88.27
N SER A 242 8.70 -34.04 87.25
CA SER A 242 8.71 -33.31 85.99
C SER A 242 8.15 -31.90 86.20
N THR A 243 8.99 -30.88 86.01
CA THR A 243 8.63 -29.46 86.13
C THR A 243 9.36 -28.64 85.04
N PRO A 244 8.74 -27.59 84.44
CA PRO A 244 7.36 -27.14 84.65
C PRO A 244 6.33 -28.12 84.07
N ILE A 245 5.13 -28.14 84.66
CA ILE A 245 4.00 -28.92 84.13
C ILE A 245 3.36 -28.22 82.92
N PHE A 246 3.00 -29.00 81.89
CA PHE A 246 2.24 -28.49 80.75
C PHE A 246 0.73 -28.66 81.00
N TYR A 247 -0.03 -27.62 80.65
CA TYR A 247 -1.47 -27.55 80.89
C TYR A 247 -2.25 -27.00 79.69
N VAL A 248 -3.58 -27.21 79.70
CA VAL A 248 -4.56 -26.72 78.72
C VAL A 248 -5.81 -26.20 79.45
N THR A 249 -6.67 -25.45 78.74
CA THR A 249 -7.95 -24.94 79.26
C THR A 249 -9.12 -25.86 78.89
N PRO A 250 -10.27 -25.78 79.58
CA PRO A 250 -11.45 -26.59 79.25
C PRO A 250 -12.05 -26.35 77.85
N GLU A 251 -11.81 -25.19 77.24
CA GLU A 251 -12.36 -24.82 75.93
C GLU A 251 -11.42 -25.12 74.75
N ASP A 252 -10.19 -25.59 75.02
CA ASP A 252 -9.24 -25.97 73.97
C ASP A 252 -9.77 -27.17 73.18
N SER A 253 -9.62 -27.14 71.84
CA SER A 253 -9.97 -28.28 70.99
C SER A 253 -9.09 -29.49 71.30
N LEU A 254 -9.65 -30.72 71.21
CA LEU A 254 -8.87 -31.95 71.40
C LEU A 254 -7.72 -32.09 70.39
N TRP A 255 -7.84 -31.44 69.22
CA TRP A 255 -6.75 -31.28 68.24
C TRP A 255 -5.57 -30.47 68.80
N ALA A 256 -5.83 -29.33 69.47
CA ALA A 256 -4.76 -28.55 70.11
C ALA A 256 -4.07 -29.35 71.22
N VAL A 257 -4.85 -30.10 72.02
CA VAL A 257 -4.31 -31.04 73.02
C VAL A 257 -3.39 -32.08 72.37
N GLN A 258 -3.82 -32.72 71.28
CA GLN A 258 -2.99 -33.67 70.54
C GLN A 258 -1.69 -33.02 70.05
N GLN A 259 -1.76 -31.83 69.45
CA GLN A 259 -0.56 -31.13 68.96
C GLN A 259 0.43 -30.81 70.09
N ILE A 260 -0.04 -30.41 71.28
CA ILE A 260 0.83 -30.18 72.44
C ILE A 260 1.45 -31.50 72.94
N MET A 261 0.66 -32.58 73.02
CA MET A 261 1.15 -33.91 73.39
C MET A 261 2.25 -34.42 72.44
N GLU A 262 2.03 -34.30 71.13
CA GLU A 262 2.99 -34.73 70.10
C GLU A 262 4.25 -33.85 70.07
N GLN A 263 4.11 -32.52 70.08
CA GLN A 263 5.26 -31.59 70.05
C GLN A 263 6.16 -31.68 71.29
N ARG A 264 5.64 -32.17 72.42
CA ARG A 264 6.38 -32.30 73.69
C ARG A 264 6.72 -33.74 74.05
N LEU A 265 6.28 -34.73 73.26
CA LEU A 265 6.39 -36.17 73.55
C LEU A 265 5.82 -36.56 74.93
N ILE A 266 4.70 -35.92 75.33
CA ILE A 266 4.00 -36.16 76.60
C ILE A 266 2.61 -36.76 76.35
N ARG A 267 2.23 -37.78 77.12
CA ARG A 267 0.97 -38.54 76.91
C ARG A 267 -0.20 -38.06 77.80
N ARG A 268 0.02 -36.97 78.55
CA ARG A 268 -0.91 -36.41 79.54
C ARG A 268 -0.65 -34.92 79.77
N LEU A 269 -1.71 -34.16 80.02
CA LEU A 269 -1.72 -32.70 80.24
C LEU A 269 -2.65 -32.38 81.40
N ALA A 270 -2.26 -31.46 82.29
CA ALA A 270 -3.16 -30.94 83.30
C ALA A 270 -4.22 -30.03 82.65
N VAL A 271 -5.44 -29.99 83.19
CA VAL A 271 -6.42 -28.97 82.84
C VAL A 271 -6.46 -27.96 83.97
N THR A 272 -6.21 -26.70 83.66
CA THR A 272 -6.23 -25.60 84.63
C THR A 272 -7.35 -24.62 84.33
N GLY A 273 -7.91 -24.04 85.38
CA GLY A 273 -8.85 -22.93 85.26
C GLY A 273 -8.17 -21.58 85.04
N SER A 274 -8.94 -20.51 85.14
CA SER A 274 -8.48 -19.15 84.86
C SER A 274 -7.60 -18.54 85.96
N GLN A 275 -7.46 -19.22 87.10
CA GLN A 275 -6.57 -18.82 88.20
C GLN A 275 -5.34 -19.75 88.33
N GLY A 276 -5.17 -20.71 87.42
CA GLY A 276 -4.09 -21.71 87.47
C GLY A 276 -4.39 -22.90 88.39
N GLU A 277 -5.62 -22.99 88.90
CA GLU A 277 -6.12 -24.08 89.72
C GLU A 277 -6.32 -25.37 88.91
N LEU A 278 -5.99 -26.52 89.49
CA LEU A 278 -6.16 -27.83 88.85
C LEU A 278 -7.65 -28.22 88.76
N LEU A 279 -8.20 -28.30 87.55
CA LEU A 279 -9.58 -28.72 87.27
C LEU A 279 -9.71 -30.18 86.83
N GLY A 280 -8.64 -30.77 86.28
CA GLY A 280 -8.68 -32.12 85.74
C GLY A 280 -7.37 -32.54 85.06
N ILE A 281 -7.41 -33.68 84.37
CA ILE A 281 -6.33 -34.17 83.52
C ILE A 281 -6.90 -34.69 82.20
N VAL A 282 -6.20 -34.43 81.09
CA VAL A 282 -6.45 -35.10 79.80
C VAL A 282 -5.28 -36.05 79.51
N THR A 283 -5.60 -37.29 79.15
CA THR A 283 -4.63 -38.29 78.71
C THR A 283 -4.88 -38.68 77.26
N GLN A 284 -3.89 -39.29 76.62
CA GLN A 284 -4.02 -39.91 75.30
C GLN A 284 -5.20 -40.90 75.21
N THR A 285 -5.57 -41.56 76.30
CA THR A 285 -6.74 -42.47 76.35
C THR A 285 -8.07 -41.71 76.25
N ASN A 286 -8.17 -40.49 76.80
CA ASN A 286 -9.36 -39.64 76.65
C ASN A 286 -9.56 -39.26 75.17
N LEU A 287 -8.49 -38.86 74.47
CA LEU A 287 -8.53 -38.54 73.03
C LEU A 287 -9.05 -39.71 72.19
N LEU A 288 -8.65 -40.95 72.51
CA LEU A 288 -9.14 -42.15 71.81
C LEU A 288 -10.58 -42.55 72.21
N GLN A 289 -11.02 -42.23 73.43
CA GLN A 289 -12.42 -42.43 73.85
C GLN A 289 -13.41 -41.44 73.21
N ALA A 290 -12.93 -40.33 72.64
CA ALA A 290 -13.73 -39.40 71.84
C ALA A 290 -14.12 -39.97 70.44
N LEU A 291 -13.46 -41.03 69.99
CA LEU A 291 -13.59 -41.63 68.65
C LEU A 291 -14.54 -42.85 68.62
N LYS A 292 -15.57 -42.88 69.47
CA LYS A 292 -16.48 -44.04 69.62
C LYS A 292 -17.27 -44.34 68.33
N PRO A 293 -17.16 -45.54 67.73
CA PRO A 293 -17.78 -45.85 66.43
C PRO A 293 -19.29 -45.64 66.36
N LEU A 294 -20.03 -46.00 67.42
CA LEU A 294 -21.50 -45.93 67.47
C LEU A 294 -22.08 -44.52 67.31
N GLU A 295 -21.33 -43.47 67.65
CA GLU A 295 -21.74 -42.08 67.41
C GLU A 295 -21.46 -41.66 65.96
N LEU A 296 -20.38 -42.17 65.36
CA LEU A 296 -19.97 -41.86 64.00
C LEU A 296 -20.90 -42.50 62.95
N TYR A 297 -21.30 -43.76 63.14
CA TYR A 297 -22.25 -44.41 62.23
C TYR A 297 -23.60 -43.68 62.15
N ARG A 298 -24.15 -43.25 63.30
CA ARG A 298 -25.40 -42.45 63.33
C ARG A 298 -25.26 -41.12 62.60
N LEU A 299 -24.10 -40.45 62.72
CA LEU A 299 -23.87 -39.18 62.02
C LEU A 299 -23.75 -39.40 60.50
N ALA A 300 -23.09 -40.48 60.07
CA ALA A 300 -22.97 -40.85 58.67
C ALA A 300 -24.33 -41.18 58.04
N GLU A 301 -25.15 -42.00 58.70
CA GLU A 301 -26.49 -42.41 58.24
C GLU A 301 -27.41 -41.19 57.97
N VAL A 302 -27.46 -40.23 58.90
CA VAL A 302 -28.21 -38.97 58.75
C VAL A 302 -27.64 -38.07 57.64
N LEU A 303 -26.33 -38.08 57.43
CA LEU A 303 -25.71 -37.34 56.32
C LEU A 303 -25.99 -37.98 54.96
N GLU A 304 -25.99 -39.32 54.85
CA GLU A 304 -26.33 -40.02 53.61
C GLU A 304 -27.78 -39.79 53.20
N GLU A 305 -28.74 -39.88 54.13
CA GLU A 305 -30.16 -39.57 53.85
C GLU A 305 -30.31 -38.13 53.33
N LYS A 306 -29.66 -37.17 53.99
CA LYS A 306 -29.69 -35.75 53.60
C LYS A 306 -29.02 -35.51 52.25
N ILE A 307 -27.94 -36.23 51.92
CA ILE A 307 -27.28 -36.19 50.62
C ILE A 307 -28.16 -36.81 49.52
N LEU A 308 -28.84 -37.92 49.79
CA LEU A 308 -29.79 -38.55 48.86
C LEU A 308 -30.97 -37.61 48.56
N ARG A 309 -31.53 -36.98 49.59
CA ARG A 309 -32.59 -35.98 49.45
C ARG A 309 -32.15 -34.78 48.62
N LEU A 310 -30.99 -34.18 48.92
CA LEU A 310 -30.48 -33.03 48.17
C LEU A 310 -30.11 -33.38 46.72
N LYS A 311 -29.66 -34.62 46.45
CA LYS A 311 -29.47 -35.13 45.08
C LYS A 311 -30.80 -35.18 44.33
N ALA A 312 -31.86 -35.74 44.93
CA ALA A 312 -33.18 -35.83 44.31
C ALA A 312 -33.82 -34.45 44.05
N GLU A 313 -33.77 -33.55 45.04
CA GLU A 313 -34.25 -32.17 44.90
C GLU A 313 -33.48 -31.41 43.79
N LYS A 314 -32.16 -31.61 43.69
CA LYS A 314 -31.32 -31.01 42.63
C LYS A 314 -31.61 -31.60 41.24
N ILE A 315 -31.82 -32.90 41.10
CA ILE A 315 -32.17 -33.54 39.82
C ILE A 315 -33.49 -32.94 39.30
N LYS A 316 -34.53 -32.92 40.13
CA LYS A 316 -35.84 -32.35 39.79
C LYS A 316 -35.78 -30.86 39.43
N PHE A 317 -34.91 -30.09 40.08
CA PHE A 317 -34.65 -28.69 39.71
C PHE A 317 -34.00 -28.57 38.32
N LEU A 318 -32.99 -29.40 38.02
CA LEU A 318 -32.30 -29.40 36.74
C LEU A 318 -33.21 -29.86 35.59
N GLU A 319 -34.06 -30.87 35.80
CA GLU A 319 -35.07 -31.32 34.83
C GLU A 319 -36.05 -30.20 34.47
N ASN A 320 -36.62 -29.52 35.48
CA ASN A 320 -37.51 -28.38 35.27
C ASN A 320 -36.81 -27.25 34.49
N ARG A 321 -35.55 -26.94 34.84
CA ARG A 321 -34.78 -25.88 34.17
C ARG A 321 -34.37 -26.26 32.74
N ALA A 322 -34.15 -27.54 32.45
CA ALA A 322 -33.92 -28.03 31.09
C ALA A 322 -35.17 -27.81 30.22
N ILE A 323 -36.35 -28.23 30.70
CA ILE A 323 -37.64 -28.04 30.00
C ILE A 323 -37.95 -26.55 29.76
N GLU A 324 -37.57 -25.67 30.68
CA GLU A 324 -37.70 -24.23 30.53
C GLU A 324 -36.76 -23.66 29.45
N LEU A 325 -35.48 -24.06 29.48
CA LEU A 325 -34.48 -23.66 28.49
C LEU A 325 -34.78 -24.19 27.09
N GLU A 326 -35.29 -25.43 26.97
CA GLU A 326 -35.73 -26.00 25.68
C GLU A 326 -36.86 -25.18 25.05
N LYS A 327 -37.83 -24.73 25.84
CA LYS A 327 -38.91 -23.84 25.37
C LYS A 327 -38.38 -22.49 24.93
N GLU A 328 -37.44 -21.90 25.67
CA GLU A 328 -36.82 -20.63 25.29
C GLU A 328 -35.99 -20.76 24.00
N VAL A 329 -35.18 -21.81 23.89
CA VAL A 329 -34.40 -22.12 22.67
C VAL A 329 -35.32 -22.36 21.47
N ALA A 330 -36.39 -23.14 21.62
CA ALA A 330 -37.36 -23.38 20.56
C ALA A 330 -38.03 -22.06 20.08
N ALA A 331 -38.48 -21.21 21.02
CA ALA A 331 -39.07 -19.92 20.69
C ALA A 331 -38.08 -18.98 19.97
N ARG A 332 -36.82 -18.91 20.45
CA ARG A 332 -35.75 -18.14 19.80
C ARG A 332 -35.44 -18.68 18.39
N THR A 333 -35.36 -20.00 18.22
CA THR A 333 -35.09 -20.63 16.91
C THR A 333 -36.21 -20.37 15.90
N ILE A 334 -37.48 -20.43 16.31
CA ILE A 334 -38.61 -20.06 15.44
C ILE A 334 -38.50 -18.60 15.01
N ALA A 335 -38.25 -17.68 15.95
CA ALA A 335 -38.09 -16.26 15.63
C ALA A 335 -36.91 -15.97 14.68
N PHE A 336 -35.77 -16.65 14.86
CA PHE A 336 -34.64 -16.57 13.93
C PHE A 336 -34.99 -17.14 12.55
N GLN A 337 -35.68 -18.27 12.48
CA GLN A 337 -36.10 -18.90 11.22
C GLN A 337 -37.01 -17.97 10.41
N THR A 338 -38.04 -17.38 11.04
CA THR A 338 -38.92 -16.40 10.38
C THR A 338 -38.14 -15.18 9.87
N LYS A 339 -37.16 -14.69 10.63
CA LYS A 339 -36.29 -13.58 10.19
C LYS A 339 -35.41 -13.95 8.99
N ILE A 340 -34.87 -15.18 8.97
CA ILE A 340 -34.10 -15.71 7.84
C ILE A 340 -34.99 -15.85 6.59
N GLU A 341 -36.24 -16.29 6.75
CA GLU A 341 -37.19 -16.42 5.63
C GLU A 341 -37.60 -15.07 5.06
N GLN A 342 -37.89 -14.07 5.91
CA GLN A 342 -38.09 -12.68 5.49
C GLN A 342 -36.87 -12.13 4.73
N GLN A 343 -35.66 -12.31 5.25
CA GLN A 343 -34.43 -11.82 4.62
C GLN A 343 -34.12 -12.52 3.30
N LYS A 344 -34.38 -13.83 3.18
CA LYS A 344 -34.32 -14.56 1.90
C LYS A 344 -35.31 -13.98 0.89
N LEU A 345 -36.54 -13.69 1.30
CA LEU A 345 -37.58 -13.18 0.43
C LEU A 345 -37.26 -11.75 -0.07
N VAL A 346 -36.74 -10.87 0.79
CA VAL A 346 -36.16 -9.58 0.38
C VAL A 346 -35.03 -9.77 -0.63
N THR A 347 -34.14 -10.74 -0.40
CA THR A 347 -33.00 -11.00 -1.31
C THR A 347 -33.47 -11.49 -2.68
N THR A 348 -34.47 -12.38 -2.73
CA THR A 348 -35.09 -12.83 -3.99
C THR A 348 -35.74 -11.67 -4.74
N ILE A 349 -36.52 -10.82 -4.05
CA ILE A 349 -37.17 -9.65 -4.65
C ILE A 349 -36.12 -8.65 -5.14
N ALA A 350 -35.09 -8.33 -4.36
CA ALA A 350 -33.98 -7.47 -4.77
C ALA A 350 -33.24 -8.02 -6.00
N THR A 351 -33.07 -9.34 -6.09
CA THR A 351 -32.45 -10.00 -7.25
C THR A 351 -33.35 -9.89 -8.49
N GLN A 352 -34.66 -10.07 -8.36
CA GLN A 352 -35.61 -9.88 -9.47
C GLN A 352 -35.67 -8.41 -9.92
N ILE A 353 -35.76 -7.46 -8.99
CA ILE A 353 -35.73 -6.03 -9.25
C ILE A 353 -34.46 -5.62 -10.03
N ARG A 354 -33.30 -6.21 -9.70
CA ARG A 354 -32.01 -5.96 -10.38
C ARG A 354 -31.77 -6.83 -11.63
N SER A 355 -32.68 -7.76 -11.95
CA SER A 355 -32.50 -8.68 -13.10
C SER A 355 -32.83 -8.06 -14.46
N SER A 356 -33.54 -6.92 -14.46
CA SER A 356 -33.82 -6.11 -15.64
C SER A 356 -33.04 -4.80 -15.60
N LEU A 357 -32.65 -4.32 -16.77
CA LEU A 357 -32.09 -2.96 -16.98
C LEU A 357 -33.16 -1.98 -17.51
N SER A 358 -34.37 -2.45 -17.80
CA SER A 358 -35.50 -1.62 -18.24
C SER A 358 -36.21 -1.00 -17.03
N LEU A 359 -36.10 0.32 -16.87
CA LEU A 359 -36.71 1.07 -15.76
C LEU A 359 -38.20 0.74 -15.56
N GLN A 360 -38.99 0.66 -16.64
CA GLN A 360 -40.42 0.34 -16.55
C GLN A 360 -40.64 -1.05 -15.96
N THR A 361 -39.88 -2.05 -16.44
CA THR A 361 -39.97 -3.44 -15.96
C THR A 361 -39.54 -3.58 -14.50
N ILE A 362 -38.53 -2.82 -14.06
CA ILE A 362 -38.09 -2.77 -12.65
C ILE A 362 -39.23 -2.25 -11.77
N LEU A 363 -39.89 -1.15 -12.16
CA LEU A 363 -40.98 -0.53 -11.41
C LEU A 363 -42.21 -1.44 -11.33
N GLU A 364 -42.67 -1.99 -12.45
CA GLU A 364 -43.81 -2.92 -12.55
C GLU A 364 -43.60 -4.23 -11.77
N THR A 365 -42.39 -4.79 -11.84
CA THR A 365 -42.02 -5.96 -11.04
C THR A 365 -42.07 -5.63 -9.55
N THR A 366 -41.55 -4.46 -9.14
CA THR A 366 -41.50 -4.06 -7.74
C THR A 366 -42.90 -3.93 -7.13
N VAL A 367 -43.82 -3.17 -7.74
CA VAL A 367 -45.18 -3.01 -7.22
C VAL A 367 -45.92 -4.35 -7.12
N THR A 368 -45.68 -5.26 -8.07
CA THR A 368 -46.33 -6.58 -8.11
C THR A 368 -45.78 -7.52 -7.03
N GLN A 369 -44.46 -7.58 -6.85
CA GLN A 369 -43.83 -8.39 -5.80
C GLN A 369 -44.15 -7.87 -4.40
N VAL A 370 -44.08 -6.55 -4.16
CA VAL A 370 -44.43 -5.93 -2.87
C VAL A 370 -45.89 -6.21 -2.49
N ARG A 371 -46.81 -6.16 -3.47
CA ARG A 371 -48.23 -6.46 -3.24
C ARG A 371 -48.46 -7.91 -2.83
N SER A 372 -47.79 -8.84 -3.52
CA SER A 372 -47.85 -10.27 -3.18
C SER A 372 -47.19 -10.57 -1.82
N LEU A 373 -46.13 -9.84 -1.46
CA LEU A 373 -45.37 -10.00 -0.22
C LEU A 373 -46.16 -9.57 1.02
N LEU A 374 -46.78 -8.39 0.98
CA LEU A 374 -47.44 -7.79 2.14
C LEU A 374 -48.92 -8.16 2.26
N GLY A 375 -49.50 -8.83 1.26
CA GLY A 375 -50.91 -9.22 1.24
C GLY A 375 -51.82 -8.00 1.36
N CYS A 376 -51.65 -7.03 0.46
CA CYS A 376 -52.30 -5.71 0.49
C CYS A 376 -53.02 -5.41 -0.83
N ASP A 377 -53.96 -4.47 -0.81
CA ASP A 377 -54.89 -4.28 -1.92
C ASP A 377 -54.27 -3.57 -3.12
N ARG A 378 -53.42 -2.56 -2.84
CA ARG A 378 -52.78 -1.69 -3.82
C ARG A 378 -51.36 -1.31 -3.39
N VAL A 379 -50.43 -1.28 -4.34
CA VAL A 379 -49.07 -0.77 -4.18
C VAL A 379 -48.70 0.12 -5.35
N ASN A 380 -48.22 1.33 -5.06
CA ASN A 380 -47.88 2.34 -6.06
C ASN A 380 -46.42 2.80 -5.89
N ILE A 381 -45.79 3.21 -7.00
CA ILE A 381 -44.56 4.00 -6.97
C ILE A 381 -44.87 5.38 -7.53
N TRP A 382 -44.56 6.40 -6.74
CA TRP A 382 -44.71 7.81 -7.08
C TRP A 382 -43.34 8.43 -7.29
N ARG A 383 -43.07 9.02 -8.46
CA ARG A 383 -41.84 9.75 -8.77
C ARG A 383 -42.06 11.25 -8.54
N LEU A 384 -41.09 11.91 -7.92
CA LEU A 384 -41.04 13.36 -7.77
C LEU A 384 -40.28 13.99 -8.96
N ASN A 385 -40.91 14.90 -9.69
CA ASN A 385 -40.28 15.63 -10.79
C ASN A 385 -39.47 16.84 -10.26
N SER A 386 -38.59 17.41 -11.08
CA SER A 386 -37.81 18.64 -10.79
C SER A 386 -38.67 19.84 -10.40
N ASN A 387 -39.94 19.83 -10.80
CA ASN A 387 -40.90 20.92 -10.64
C ASN A 387 -41.76 20.77 -9.38
N GLY A 388 -41.55 19.71 -8.57
CA GLY A 388 -42.38 19.38 -7.41
C GLY A 388 -43.56 18.45 -7.71
N GLU A 389 -43.97 18.32 -8.98
CA GLU A 389 -45.04 17.40 -9.41
C GLU A 389 -44.77 15.95 -8.97
N VAL A 390 -45.81 15.25 -8.52
CA VAL A 390 -45.77 13.82 -8.18
C VAL A 390 -46.53 13.04 -9.24
N ILE A 391 -45.89 12.04 -9.86
CA ILE A 391 -46.50 11.19 -10.89
C ILE A 391 -46.48 9.70 -10.50
N THR A 392 -47.57 8.98 -10.76
CA THR A 392 -47.62 7.51 -10.55
C THR A 392 -46.96 6.80 -11.73
N VAL A 393 -45.78 6.22 -11.51
CA VAL A 393 -44.99 5.55 -12.57
C VAL A 393 -45.25 4.03 -12.64
N ALA A 394 -45.73 3.43 -11.55
CA ALA A 394 -46.22 2.05 -11.54
C ALA A 394 -47.26 1.84 -10.44
N GLU A 395 -48.19 0.91 -10.67
CA GLU A 395 -49.21 0.44 -9.73
C GLU A 395 -49.40 -1.08 -9.89
N SER A 396 -49.71 -1.77 -8.79
CA SER A 396 -50.32 -3.08 -8.80
C SER A 396 -51.53 -3.05 -7.86
N THR A 397 -52.69 -3.56 -8.28
CA THR A 397 -53.94 -3.48 -7.52
C THR A 397 -54.83 -4.70 -7.79
N ASN A 398 -55.70 -5.06 -6.83
CA ASN A 398 -56.79 -6.03 -7.02
C ASN A 398 -58.07 -5.37 -7.58
N SER A 399 -58.15 -4.04 -7.59
CA SER A 399 -59.34 -3.28 -8.02
C SER A 399 -59.35 -3.04 -9.54
N SER A 400 -60.54 -2.88 -10.11
CA SER A 400 -60.73 -2.41 -11.50
C SER A 400 -60.36 -0.93 -11.71
N LEU A 401 -60.04 -0.20 -10.63
CA LEU A 401 -59.60 1.19 -10.65
C LEU A 401 -58.07 1.29 -10.83
N SER A 402 -57.57 1.13 -12.06
CA SER A 402 -56.16 1.38 -12.40
C SER A 402 -55.88 2.86 -12.72
N LEU A 403 -54.71 3.34 -12.29
CA LEU A 403 -54.20 4.70 -12.37
C LEU A 403 -52.90 4.82 -13.19
N ILE A 404 -52.37 3.70 -13.70
CA ILE A 404 -51.11 3.64 -14.47
C ILE A 404 -51.16 4.64 -15.64
N GLY A 405 -50.12 5.49 -15.74
CA GLY A 405 -49.95 6.44 -16.85
C GLY A 405 -50.78 7.74 -16.72
N ARG A 406 -51.46 8.01 -15.60
CA ARG A 406 -52.15 9.29 -15.38
C ARG A 406 -51.19 10.38 -14.90
N GLN A 407 -51.04 11.46 -15.68
CA GLN A 407 -50.73 12.78 -15.12
C GLN A 407 -51.97 13.26 -14.33
N THR A 408 -51.79 13.62 -13.06
CA THR A 408 -52.89 13.70 -12.08
C THR A 408 -53.39 15.13 -11.86
N LYS A 409 -54.72 15.35 -11.88
CA LYS A 409 -55.37 16.67 -12.00
C LYS A 409 -56.86 16.67 -11.46
N ASP A 410 -57.34 17.49 -10.49
CA ASP A 410 -58.06 18.83 -10.54
C ASP A 410 -57.83 19.82 -9.36
N ALA A 411 -57.76 21.12 -9.64
CA ALA A 411 -57.44 22.22 -8.71
C ALA A 411 -58.34 22.43 -7.45
N CYS A 412 -57.80 23.10 -6.42
CA CYS A 412 -58.55 23.57 -5.24
C CYS A 412 -58.22 25.03 -4.82
N PHE A 413 -58.81 26.03 -5.49
CA PHE A 413 -59.37 27.23 -4.82
C PHE A 413 -60.25 28.08 -5.75
N SER A 414 -61.57 27.93 -5.65
CA SER A 414 -62.51 29.04 -5.87
C SER A 414 -63.83 28.78 -5.14
N GLN A 415 -64.51 29.83 -4.70
CA GLN A 415 -65.70 29.72 -3.85
C GLN A 415 -66.98 29.61 -4.68
N ASN A 416 -67.70 28.49 -4.59
CA ASN A 416 -69.09 28.51 -4.13
C ASN A 416 -69.67 27.11 -3.83
N GLN A 417 -70.76 27.10 -3.07
CA GLN A 417 -71.41 25.89 -2.56
C GLN A 417 -72.44 25.28 -3.54
N VAL A 418 -72.56 23.94 -3.44
CA VAL A 418 -73.81 23.16 -3.59
C VAL A 418 -74.64 23.43 -4.86
N GLU A 419 -74.33 22.68 -5.92
CA GLU A 419 -75.32 22.15 -6.85
C GLU A 419 -74.79 20.81 -7.45
N MET A 420 -75.67 19.95 -7.96
CA MET A 420 -75.32 18.71 -8.70
C MET A 420 -74.48 17.63 -7.99
N TYR A 421 -74.94 17.16 -6.82
CA TYR A 421 -74.69 15.76 -6.36
C TYR A 421 -75.44 14.71 -7.24
N ARG A 422 -75.63 14.98 -8.55
CA ARG A 422 -76.54 14.26 -9.46
C ARG A 422 -76.18 14.41 -10.95
N ARG A 423 -75.25 13.58 -11.46
CA ARG A 423 -75.44 12.80 -12.71
C ARG A 423 -74.29 11.83 -12.98
N CYS A 424 -74.67 10.57 -13.14
CA CYS A 424 -74.02 9.46 -13.85
C CYS A 424 -72.49 9.40 -14.00
N LEU A 425 -71.90 8.30 -13.51
CA LEU A 425 -70.84 7.49 -14.17
C LEU A 425 -70.16 8.13 -15.41
N VAL A 426 -69.12 8.95 -15.18
CA VAL A 426 -68.17 9.40 -16.20
C VAL A 426 -66.75 9.05 -15.76
N SER A 427 -65.86 8.78 -16.72
CA SER A 427 -64.47 8.38 -16.47
C SER A 427 -63.66 9.49 -15.78
N LEU A 428 -62.77 9.11 -14.86
CA LEU A 428 -61.83 9.98 -14.14
C LEU A 428 -60.67 10.46 -15.04
N LYS A 429 -60.99 11.03 -16.21
CA LYS A 429 -60.02 11.45 -17.23
C LYS A 429 -59.94 12.98 -17.42
N ASP A 430 -61.00 13.71 -17.07
CA ASP A 430 -61.24 15.07 -17.56
C ASP A 430 -61.27 16.11 -16.41
N ARG A 431 -60.14 16.24 -15.70
CA ARG A 431 -59.93 17.13 -14.53
C ARG A 431 -58.49 17.74 -14.55
N HIS A 432 -58.20 18.89 -13.89
CA HIS A 432 -57.10 19.85 -14.27
C HIS A 432 -55.98 20.41 -13.27
N TRP A 433 -55.61 19.84 -12.08
CA TRP A 433 -54.66 20.40 -11.04
C TRP A 433 -53.43 21.11 -11.62
N ASP A 434 -53.17 22.32 -11.16
CA ASP A 434 -51.81 22.79 -10.91
C ASP A 434 -51.73 23.15 -9.39
N ASP A 435 -50.53 23.25 -8.81
CA ASP A 435 -50.25 23.58 -7.40
C ASP A 435 -50.66 22.56 -6.29
N GLU A 436 -50.18 21.31 -6.36
CA GLU A 436 -49.99 20.48 -5.15
C GLU A 436 -48.52 20.48 -4.70
N ILE A 437 -48.27 20.90 -3.44
CA ILE A 437 -46.94 20.92 -2.82
C ILE A 437 -47.02 20.20 -1.47
N TRP A 438 -46.22 19.14 -1.28
CA TRP A 438 -46.07 18.51 0.03
C TRP A 438 -45.50 19.51 1.04
N SER A 439 -46.02 19.54 2.27
CA SER A 439 -45.51 20.46 3.29
C SER A 439 -44.03 20.18 3.57
N PRO A 440 -43.23 21.22 3.93
CA PRO A 440 -41.82 21.02 4.28
C PRO A 440 -41.62 19.94 5.35
N GLU A 441 -42.51 19.87 6.33
CA GLU A 441 -42.54 18.87 7.41
C GLU A 441 -42.62 17.42 6.89
N ILE A 442 -43.36 17.18 5.79
CA ILE A 442 -43.50 15.86 5.16
C ILE A 442 -42.24 15.52 4.35
N LEU A 443 -41.65 16.51 3.67
CA LEU A 443 -40.41 16.34 2.91
C LEU A 443 -39.21 16.10 3.86
N ASP A 444 -39.11 16.88 4.94
CA ASP A 444 -38.12 16.72 6.02
C ASP A 444 -38.20 15.35 6.69
N TYR A 445 -39.41 14.78 6.83
CA TYR A 445 -39.57 13.41 7.30
C TYR A 445 -39.01 12.38 6.29
N TYR A 446 -39.36 12.50 5.00
CA TYR A 446 -38.94 11.53 3.99
C TYR A 446 -37.45 11.65 3.61
N TRP A 447 -36.82 12.82 3.74
CA TRP A 447 -35.36 12.98 3.58
C TRP A 447 -34.56 12.21 4.65
N GLN A 448 -35.14 11.93 5.83
CA GLN A 448 -34.51 11.08 6.86
C GLN A 448 -34.52 9.56 6.51
N GLY A 449 -35.09 9.18 5.36
CA GLY A 449 -35.11 7.79 4.87
C GLY A 449 -35.96 6.83 5.72
N GLN A 450 -36.84 7.36 6.57
CA GLN A 450 -37.69 6.55 7.45
C GLN A 450 -39.05 6.25 6.81
N PRO A 451 -39.58 5.02 6.92
CA PRO A 451 -40.91 4.68 6.43
C PRO A 451 -41.98 5.19 7.41
N ARG A 452 -43.02 5.83 6.87
CA ARG A 452 -44.13 6.41 7.63
C ARG A 452 -45.33 5.47 7.63
N ILE A 453 -45.74 4.99 8.82
CA ILE A 453 -47.02 4.31 9.01
C ILE A 453 -48.10 5.36 9.24
N VAL A 454 -49.21 5.26 8.51
CA VAL A 454 -50.41 6.07 8.72
C VAL A 454 -51.58 5.12 8.98
N ALA A 455 -51.88 4.93 10.27
CA ALA A 455 -52.85 3.93 10.76
C ALA A 455 -54.31 4.32 10.49
N ASP A 456 -54.60 5.61 10.32
CA ASP A 456 -55.88 6.16 9.89
C ASP A 456 -55.57 7.26 8.88
N VAL A 457 -55.89 7.05 7.61
CA VAL A 457 -55.58 8.09 6.61
C VAL A 457 -56.41 9.35 6.83
N MET A 458 -57.67 9.25 7.28
CA MET A 458 -58.53 10.42 7.45
C MET A 458 -58.09 11.33 8.62
N LYS A 459 -57.05 10.94 9.38
CA LYS A 459 -56.38 11.73 10.42
C LYS A 459 -54.92 12.07 10.09
N ASP A 460 -54.47 11.87 8.84
CA ASP A 460 -53.14 12.25 8.37
C ASP A 460 -53.00 13.78 8.20
N ILE A 461 -51.76 14.25 8.05
CA ILE A 461 -51.46 15.61 7.61
C ILE A 461 -51.73 15.67 6.11
N TRP A 462 -52.80 16.36 5.73
CA TRP A 462 -53.37 16.34 4.39
C TRP A 462 -53.14 17.62 3.59
N THR A 463 -52.95 17.45 2.28
CA THR A 463 -53.55 18.30 1.25
C THR A 463 -54.97 17.77 0.96
N ASP A 464 -55.92 18.64 0.60
CA ASP A 464 -57.30 18.22 0.29
C ASP A 464 -57.34 17.16 -0.85
N CYS A 465 -56.41 17.28 -1.81
CA CYS A 465 -56.15 16.29 -2.85
C CYS A 465 -55.97 14.86 -2.32
N LEU A 466 -55.08 14.68 -1.34
CA LEU A 466 -54.74 13.36 -0.82
C LEU A 466 -55.88 12.76 0.02
N ALA A 467 -56.76 13.61 0.59
CA ALA A 467 -57.99 13.17 1.22
C ALA A 467 -59.02 12.68 0.17
N GLU A 468 -59.25 13.42 -0.92
CA GLU A 468 -60.11 12.98 -2.03
C GLU A 468 -59.58 11.68 -2.67
N TYR A 469 -58.27 11.61 -2.95
CA TYR A 469 -57.59 10.41 -3.45
C TYR A 469 -57.84 9.18 -2.55
N SER A 470 -57.84 9.38 -1.24
CA SER A 470 -58.05 8.31 -0.27
C SER A 470 -59.51 7.86 -0.20
N LEU A 471 -60.46 8.78 -0.39
CA LEU A 471 -61.88 8.46 -0.52
C LEU A 471 -62.17 7.71 -1.84
N GLU A 472 -61.65 8.17 -2.98
CA GLU A 472 -61.80 7.48 -4.27
C GLU A 472 -61.12 6.10 -4.26
N GLY A 473 -59.93 6.01 -3.66
CA GLY A 473 -59.19 4.77 -3.48
C GLY A 473 -59.74 3.84 -2.38
N GLN A 474 -60.74 4.30 -1.60
CA GLN A 474 -61.29 3.63 -0.42
C GLN A 474 -60.22 3.21 0.62
N ILE A 475 -59.11 3.95 0.64
CA ILE A 475 -57.94 3.70 1.48
C ILE A 475 -58.31 4.02 2.94
N GLN A 476 -57.99 3.12 3.87
CA GLN A 476 -58.22 3.32 5.31
C GLN A 476 -56.91 3.52 6.08
N SER A 477 -55.83 2.88 5.62
CA SER A 477 -54.48 2.98 6.22
C SER A 477 -53.41 2.76 5.14
N LYS A 478 -52.20 3.28 5.36
CA LYS A 478 -51.09 3.19 4.39
C LYS A 478 -49.71 3.12 5.06
N ILE A 479 -48.73 2.60 4.34
CA ILE A 479 -47.30 2.77 4.62
C ILE A 479 -46.68 3.52 3.44
N VAL A 480 -45.84 4.53 3.72
CA VAL A 480 -45.05 5.26 2.72
C VAL A 480 -43.56 5.05 3.01
N ALA A 481 -42.79 4.58 2.02
CA ALA A 481 -41.34 4.40 2.13
C ALA A 481 -40.60 5.28 1.10
N PRO A 482 -39.75 6.24 1.53
CA PRO A 482 -38.94 7.06 0.62
C PRO A 482 -37.95 6.26 -0.24
N ILE A 483 -37.81 6.68 -1.50
CA ILE A 483 -36.83 6.18 -2.47
C ILE A 483 -35.75 7.26 -2.61
N LEU A 484 -34.63 7.09 -1.92
CA LEU A 484 -33.49 8.02 -1.93
C LEU A 484 -32.39 7.54 -2.89
N GLN A 485 -31.86 8.45 -3.71
CA GLN A 485 -30.72 8.19 -4.59
C GLN A 485 -29.51 9.03 -4.17
N GLU A 486 -28.31 8.46 -4.31
CA GLU A 486 -27.05 9.18 -4.06
C GLU A 486 -26.81 10.25 -5.15
N VAL A 487 -26.44 11.45 -4.72
CA VAL A 487 -26.04 12.56 -5.59
C VAL A 487 -24.54 12.48 -5.87
N ARG A 488 -24.14 12.78 -7.11
CA ARG A 488 -22.73 12.99 -7.48
C ARG A 488 -22.47 14.47 -7.72
N ASP A 489 -21.28 14.94 -7.37
CA ASP A 489 -20.87 16.34 -7.56
C ASP A 489 -21.09 16.80 -9.01
N GLY A 490 -21.84 17.90 -9.18
CA GLY A 490 -22.11 18.55 -10.46
C GLY A 490 -23.57 18.92 -10.72
N ASP A 491 -24.54 18.23 -10.12
CA ASP A 491 -25.98 18.44 -10.39
C ASP A 491 -26.57 19.62 -9.60
N ASN A 492 -26.36 20.85 -10.12
CA ASN A 492 -26.67 22.15 -9.50
C ASN A 492 -28.19 22.48 -9.38
N ASN A 493 -29.05 21.48 -9.17
CA ASN A 493 -30.50 21.65 -9.05
C ASN A 493 -30.92 22.03 -7.61
N ARG A 494 -31.90 22.93 -7.47
CA ARG A 494 -32.22 23.64 -6.20
C ARG A 494 -33.02 22.83 -5.16
N TRP A 495 -32.86 21.50 -5.16
CA TRP A 495 -33.58 20.53 -4.30
C TRP A 495 -32.62 19.51 -3.66
N ILE A 496 -31.47 19.99 -3.21
CA ILE A 496 -30.46 19.22 -2.45
C ILE A 496 -30.86 19.28 -0.97
N ALA A 497 -30.80 18.15 -0.26
CA ALA A 497 -31.06 18.10 1.17
C ALA A 497 -30.00 18.89 1.97
N THR A 498 -30.31 19.27 3.20
CA THR A 498 -29.37 19.98 4.10
C THR A 498 -28.08 19.18 4.35
N ASP A 499 -28.17 17.84 4.35
CA ASP A 499 -27.03 16.93 4.28
C ASP A 499 -26.77 16.48 2.83
N LYS A 500 -25.57 16.78 2.32
CA LYS A 500 -25.24 16.96 0.90
C LYS A 500 -25.34 15.74 -0.04
N ASN A 501 -25.70 14.56 0.46
CA ASN A 501 -25.40 13.30 -0.25
C ASN A 501 -26.61 12.64 -0.95
N ASN A 502 -27.85 12.90 -0.51
CA ASN A 502 -29.03 12.15 -0.97
C ASN A 502 -30.13 13.06 -1.57
N ARG A 503 -30.74 12.58 -2.66
CA ARG A 503 -31.90 13.19 -3.34
C ARG A 503 -33.10 12.27 -3.23
N LEU A 504 -34.25 12.81 -2.85
CA LEU A 504 -35.53 12.10 -2.89
C LEU A 504 -35.97 11.95 -4.36
N TRP A 505 -36.01 10.72 -4.86
CA TRP A 505 -36.49 10.40 -6.20
C TRP A 505 -38.01 10.18 -6.24
N GLY A 506 -38.57 9.70 -5.12
CA GLY A 506 -39.99 9.35 -5.03
C GLY A 506 -40.32 8.59 -3.76
N VAL A 507 -41.51 7.98 -3.72
CA VAL A 507 -41.96 7.12 -2.62
C VAL A 507 -42.61 5.83 -3.16
N LEU A 508 -42.41 4.74 -2.43
CA LEU A 508 -43.11 3.47 -2.59
C LEU A 508 -44.24 3.43 -1.56
N VAL A 509 -45.49 3.33 -2.01
CA VAL A 509 -46.68 3.43 -1.15
C VAL A 509 -47.47 2.12 -1.18
N VAL A 510 -47.83 1.63 0.02
CA VAL A 510 -48.67 0.45 0.22
C VAL A 510 -49.97 0.88 0.88
N HIS A 511 -51.09 0.42 0.34
CA HIS A 511 -52.42 0.76 0.84
C HIS A 511 -53.17 -0.48 1.34
N ALA A 512 -53.92 -0.31 2.44
CA ALA A 512 -55.05 -1.17 2.75
C ALA A 512 -56.33 -0.40 2.45
N CYS A 513 -57.16 -0.99 1.60
CA CYS A 513 -58.46 -0.46 1.17
C CYS A 513 -59.58 -1.21 1.92
N LEU A 514 -60.77 -0.61 1.99
CA LEU A 514 -61.98 -1.15 2.64
C LEU A 514 -61.89 -1.30 4.18
N GLU A 515 -60.78 -1.83 4.72
CA GLU A 515 -60.59 -2.07 6.16
C GLU A 515 -59.34 -1.39 6.73
N GLN A 516 -59.43 -0.94 7.98
CA GLN A 516 -58.35 -0.23 8.68
C GLN A 516 -57.31 -1.22 9.26
N ARG A 517 -56.34 -1.62 8.44
CA ARG A 517 -55.23 -2.50 8.86
C ARG A 517 -54.31 -1.82 9.88
N VAL A 518 -54.06 -2.52 10.99
CA VAL A 518 -52.98 -2.16 11.93
C VAL A 518 -51.65 -2.69 11.38
N TRP A 519 -50.90 -1.81 10.74
CA TRP A 519 -49.55 -2.08 10.24
C TRP A 519 -48.53 -2.22 11.36
N LYS A 520 -47.52 -3.06 11.15
CA LYS A 520 -46.40 -3.30 12.07
C LYS A 520 -45.14 -2.59 11.62
N ASP A 521 -44.29 -2.16 12.55
CA ASP A 521 -42.98 -1.57 12.24
C ASP A 521 -42.11 -2.49 11.37
N SER A 522 -42.23 -3.80 11.55
CA SER A 522 -41.55 -4.80 10.70
C SER A 522 -41.98 -4.76 9.24
N GLU A 523 -43.24 -4.42 8.95
CA GLU A 523 -43.76 -4.29 7.58
C GLU A 523 -43.28 -2.98 6.94
N ALA A 524 -43.20 -1.90 7.74
CA ALA A 524 -42.63 -0.62 7.31
C ALA A 524 -41.12 -0.70 7.03
N GLN A 525 -40.36 -1.34 7.92
CA GLN A 525 -38.93 -1.61 7.72
C GLN A 525 -38.67 -2.51 6.50
N LEU A 526 -39.50 -3.53 6.30
CA LEU A 526 -39.47 -4.40 5.12
C LEU A 526 -39.73 -3.61 3.83
N LEU A 527 -40.70 -2.70 3.84
CA LEU A 527 -40.96 -1.82 2.69
C LEU A 527 -39.79 -0.87 2.41
N GLN A 528 -39.17 -0.29 3.44
CA GLN A 528 -38.00 0.58 3.29
C GLN A 528 -36.79 -0.18 2.73
N GLN A 529 -36.56 -1.42 3.15
CA GLN A 529 -35.51 -2.26 2.56
C GLN A 529 -35.73 -2.45 1.05
N ILE A 530 -36.97 -2.67 0.61
CA ILE A 530 -37.29 -2.81 -0.82
C ILE A 530 -37.17 -1.47 -1.55
N ALA A 531 -37.60 -0.35 -0.96
CA ALA A 531 -37.42 0.99 -1.52
C ALA A 531 -35.92 1.33 -1.75
N ASN A 532 -35.04 0.96 -0.82
CA ASN A 532 -33.60 1.11 -0.96
C ASN A 532 -33.01 0.23 -2.09
N GLN A 533 -33.51 -1.00 -2.26
CA GLN A 533 -33.08 -1.87 -3.36
C GLN A 533 -33.57 -1.38 -4.72
N LEU A 534 -34.79 -0.83 -4.77
CA LEU A 534 -35.38 -0.18 -5.94
C LEU A 534 -34.58 1.06 -6.35
N ALA A 535 -34.19 1.93 -5.41
CA ALA A 535 -33.42 3.13 -5.69
C ALA A 535 -32.11 2.83 -6.47
N ILE A 536 -31.39 1.78 -6.04
CA ILE A 536 -30.16 1.29 -6.67
C ILE A 536 -30.45 0.76 -8.08
N ALA A 537 -31.54 0.00 -8.27
CA ALA A 537 -31.91 -0.55 -9.58
C ALA A 537 -32.31 0.55 -10.58
N ILE A 538 -33.04 1.59 -10.13
CA ILE A 538 -33.34 2.79 -10.93
C ILE A 538 -32.05 3.50 -11.33
N GLN A 539 -31.10 3.67 -10.40
CA GLN A 539 -29.81 4.31 -10.69
C GLN A 539 -28.98 3.51 -11.71
N GLN A 540 -29.01 2.18 -11.61
CA GLN A 540 -28.35 1.27 -12.56
C GLN A 540 -28.99 1.33 -13.97
N ALA A 541 -30.32 1.34 -14.07
CA ALA A 541 -31.03 1.49 -15.34
C ALA A 541 -30.72 2.82 -16.02
N ASN A 542 -30.79 3.94 -15.27
CA ASN A 542 -30.50 5.28 -15.81
C ASN A 542 -29.04 5.38 -16.30
N LEU A 543 -28.08 4.83 -15.54
CA LEU A 543 -26.66 4.84 -15.94
C LEU A 543 -26.39 3.98 -17.17
N PHE A 544 -27.10 2.86 -17.34
CA PHE A 544 -27.01 2.02 -18.52
C PHE A 544 -27.51 2.76 -19.78
N ASP A 545 -28.66 3.43 -19.68
CA ASP A 545 -29.26 4.21 -20.79
C ASP A 545 -28.36 5.38 -21.24
N GLN A 546 -27.78 6.11 -20.28
CA GLN A 546 -26.76 7.14 -20.52
C GLN A 546 -25.54 6.57 -21.25
N LEU A 547 -25.03 5.42 -20.82
CA LEU A 547 -23.84 4.78 -21.42
C LEU A 547 -24.12 4.26 -22.84
N GLN A 548 -25.34 3.76 -23.12
CA GLN A 548 -25.74 3.40 -24.49
C GLN A 548 -25.79 4.63 -25.41
N THR A 549 -26.27 5.77 -24.91
CA THR A 549 -26.32 7.03 -25.68
C THR A 549 -24.92 7.54 -25.96
N GLU A 550 -24.04 7.60 -24.96
CA GLU A 550 -22.64 8.04 -25.14
C GLU A 550 -21.88 7.11 -26.10
N LEU A 551 -22.11 5.80 -26.03
CA LEU A 551 -21.51 4.84 -26.96
C LEU A 551 -21.93 5.10 -28.41
N ALA A 552 -23.22 5.39 -28.65
CA ALA A 552 -23.73 5.70 -29.99
C ALA A 552 -23.12 7.01 -30.55
N GLU A 553 -23.04 8.07 -29.73
CA GLU A 553 -22.42 9.33 -30.13
C GLU A 553 -20.92 9.18 -30.43
N ARG A 554 -20.19 8.39 -29.61
CA ARG A 554 -18.77 8.06 -29.84
C ARG A 554 -18.57 7.32 -31.16
N LEU A 555 -19.36 6.28 -31.42
CA LEU A 555 -19.27 5.50 -32.67
C LEU A 555 -19.57 6.36 -33.91
N GLN A 556 -20.58 7.23 -33.84
CA GLN A 556 -20.88 8.17 -34.93
C GLN A 556 -19.76 9.18 -35.15
N THR A 557 -19.13 9.66 -34.07
CA THR A 557 -17.99 10.59 -34.11
C THR A 557 -16.74 9.93 -34.69
N GLU A 558 -16.45 8.67 -34.33
CA GLU A 558 -15.34 7.89 -34.87
C GLU A 558 -15.51 7.58 -36.36
N ALA A 559 -16.71 7.19 -36.79
CA ALA A 559 -17.04 7.01 -38.21
C ALA A 559 -16.82 8.31 -39.01
N LYS A 560 -17.27 9.45 -38.50
CA LYS A 560 -17.04 10.77 -39.13
C LYS A 560 -15.56 11.15 -39.16
N LEU A 561 -14.80 10.88 -38.08
CA LEU A 561 -13.38 11.17 -37.99
C LEU A 561 -12.57 10.35 -39.00
N THR A 562 -12.87 9.05 -39.15
CA THR A 562 -12.21 8.19 -40.15
C THR A 562 -12.50 8.65 -41.59
N GLU A 563 -13.74 9.04 -41.90
CA GLU A 563 -14.09 9.64 -43.20
C GLU A 563 -13.30 10.95 -43.46
N THR A 564 -13.19 11.84 -42.47
CA THR A 564 -12.40 13.07 -42.63
C THR A 564 -10.91 12.80 -42.77
N ASN A 565 -10.36 11.81 -42.07
CA ASN A 565 -8.94 11.45 -42.17
C ASN A 565 -8.61 10.83 -43.54
N GLN A 566 -9.51 10.02 -44.12
CA GLN A 566 -9.36 9.50 -45.49
C GLN A 566 -9.36 10.63 -46.53
N LYS A 567 -10.28 11.60 -46.40
CA LYS A 567 -10.32 12.79 -47.29
C LYS A 567 -9.06 13.67 -47.16
N LEU A 568 -8.57 13.86 -45.94
CA LEU A 568 -7.31 14.57 -45.70
C LEU A 568 -6.09 13.83 -46.28
N ALA A 569 -6.03 12.50 -46.16
CA ALA A 569 -4.95 11.70 -46.73
C ALA A 569 -4.88 11.85 -48.27
N ILE A 570 -6.03 11.73 -48.95
CA ILE A 570 -6.11 11.91 -50.42
C ILE A 570 -5.69 13.34 -50.81
N SER A 571 -6.21 14.36 -50.13
CA SER A 571 -5.88 15.76 -50.43
C SER A 571 -4.39 16.07 -50.21
N ASN A 572 -3.77 15.48 -49.19
CA ASN A 572 -2.32 15.59 -48.95
C ASN A 572 -1.50 14.89 -50.03
N GLU A 573 -1.94 13.74 -50.56
CA GLU A 573 -1.27 13.04 -51.66
C GLU A 573 -1.36 13.84 -52.98
N GLU A 574 -2.55 14.39 -53.29
CA GLU A 574 -2.73 15.28 -54.43
C GLU A 574 -1.86 16.55 -54.33
N LEU A 575 -1.80 17.17 -53.16
CA LEU A 575 -0.95 18.34 -52.90
C LEU A 575 0.54 18.01 -53.02
N ALA A 576 1.00 16.90 -52.42
CA ALA A 576 2.39 16.46 -52.53
C ALA A 576 2.79 16.14 -53.98
N ARG A 577 1.87 15.57 -54.76
CA ARG A 577 2.06 15.33 -56.20
C ARG A 577 2.13 16.64 -57.00
N ALA A 578 1.26 17.61 -56.70
CA ALA A 578 1.28 18.92 -57.35
C ALA A 578 2.58 19.68 -57.09
N THR A 579 3.08 19.67 -55.85
CA THR A 579 4.37 20.28 -55.48
C THR A 579 5.54 19.62 -56.21
N ARG A 580 5.62 18.27 -56.22
CA ARG A 580 6.68 17.55 -56.96
C ARG A 580 6.68 17.89 -58.45
N LEU A 581 5.51 17.89 -59.09
CA LEU A 581 5.37 18.23 -60.52
C LEU A 581 5.76 19.69 -60.82
N LYS A 582 5.46 20.63 -59.92
CA LYS A 582 5.90 22.03 -60.02
C LYS A 582 7.44 22.12 -59.97
N ASP A 583 8.06 21.47 -58.99
CA ASP A 583 9.50 21.58 -58.78
C ASP A 583 10.30 20.86 -59.89
N GLU A 584 9.84 19.68 -60.33
CA GLU A 584 10.36 18.95 -61.50
C GLU A 584 10.24 19.78 -62.79
N PHE A 585 9.08 20.41 -63.02
CA PHE A 585 8.86 21.28 -64.17
C PHE A 585 9.81 22.49 -64.17
N LEU A 586 10.04 23.14 -63.02
CA LEU A 586 10.94 24.27 -62.90
C LEU A 586 12.41 23.87 -63.12
N ALA A 587 12.84 22.72 -62.58
CA ALA A 587 14.18 22.19 -62.80
C ALA A 587 14.43 21.86 -64.29
N ASN A 588 13.48 21.18 -64.93
CA ASN A 588 13.57 20.82 -66.35
C ASN A 588 13.54 22.06 -67.25
N MET A 589 12.63 23.03 -67.00
CA MET A 589 12.59 24.30 -67.73
C MET A 589 13.91 25.10 -67.62
N SER A 590 14.56 25.09 -66.47
CA SER A 590 15.89 25.69 -66.32
C SER A 590 16.92 25.06 -67.27
N HIS A 591 16.93 23.73 -67.37
CA HIS A 591 17.91 23.01 -68.17
C HIS A 591 17.69 23.18 -69.67
N GLU A 592 16.43 23.06 -70.10
CA GLU A 592 16.01 23.20 -71.50
C GLU A 592 16.22 24.61 -72.05
N LEU A 593 16.14 25.66 -71.21
CA LEU A 593 16.44 27.04 -71.63
C LEU A 593 17.94 27.36 -71.59
N ARG A 594 18.69 26.85 -70.59
CA ARG A 594 20.13 27.12 -70.45
C ARG A 594 20.96 26.50 -71.57
N THR A 595 20.63 25.27 -71.99
CA THR A 595 21.41 24.47 -72.93
C THR A 595 21.56 25.12 -74.33
N PRO A 596 20.47 25.46 -75.07
CA PRO A 596 20.59 26.11 -76.37
C PRO A 596 21.17 27.53 -76.27
N LEU A 597 20.93 28.23 -75.15
CA LEU A 597 21.42 29.59 -74.94
C LEU A 597 22.95 29.63 -74.72
N ASN A 598 23.49 28.68 -73.96
CA ASN A 598 24.94 28.50 -73.83
C ASN A 598 25.60 28.16 -75.18
N ALA A 599 24.98 27.34 -76.02
CA ALA A 599 25.50 27.01 -77.34
C ALA A 599 25.53 28.24 -78.28
N ILE A 600 24.49 29.08 -78.26
CA ILE A 600 24.46 30.36 -78.99
C ILE A 600 25.57 31.30 -78.51
N LEU A 601 25.79 31.39 -77.20
CA LEU A 601 26.83 32.24 -76.61
C LEU A 601 28.24 31.74 -76.95
N GLY A 602 28.51 30.43 -76.82
CA GLY A 602 29.81 29.84 -77.15
C GLY A 602 30.16 30.02 -78.63
N LEU A 603 29.22 29.77 -79.55
CA LEU A 603 29.43 30.04 -80.97
C LEU A 603 29.65 31.54 -81.25
N THR A 604 28.99 32.42 -80.49
CA THR A 604 29.20 33.87 -80.59
C THR A 604 30.59 34.27 -80.11
N GLU A 605 31.12 33.73 -79.01
CA GLU A 605 32.49 33.98 -78.52
C GLU A 605 33.54 33.46 -79.51
N VAL A 606 33.38 32.23 -80.02
CA VAL A 606 34.26 31.61 -81.02
C VAL A 606 34.36 32.43 -82.32
N LEU A 607 33.25 33.06 -82.75
CA LEU A 607 33.25 33.99 -83.88
C LEU A 607 33.92 35.33 -83.52
N GLN A 608 33.69 35.88 -82.33
CA GLN A 608 34.30 37.16 -81.92
C GLN A 608 35.83 37.09 -81.78
N ASP A 609 36.36 35.98 -81.25
CA ASP A 609 37.81 35.74 -81.14
C ASP A 609 38.46 35.36 -82.50
N ASN A 610 37.69 35.37 -83.60
CA ASN A 610 38.11 35.05 -84.97
C ASN A 610 38.70 33.62 -85.14
N ILE A 611 38.30 32.69 -84.26
CA ILE A 611 38.72 31.28 -84.30
C ILE A 611 38.13 30.60 -85.54
N ILE A 612 36.89 30.95 -85.91
CA ILE A 612 36.22 30.49 -87.13
C ILE A 612 36.00 31.67 -88.09
N GLY A 613 37.06 32.02 -88.83
CA GLY A 613 37.03 33.03 -89.89
C GLY A 613 37.17 34.48 -89.40
N THR A 614 37.38 35.39 -90.35
CA THR A 614 37.62 36.82 -90.06
C THR A 614 36.32 37.63 -90.02
N VAL A 615 36.07 38.29 -88.90
CA VAL A 615 34.84 39.06 -88.64
C VAL A 615 35.07 40.56 -88.84
N ASN A 616 34.25 41.22 -89.67
CA ASN A 616 34.33 42.68 -89.86
C ASN A 616 33.65 43.46 -88.73
N GLU A 617 33.97 44.76 -88.55
CA GLU A 617 33.45 45.58 -87.44
C GLU A 617 31.92 45.57 -87.30
N ARG A 618 31.18 45.52 -88.42
CA ARG A 618 29.71 45.51 -88.42
C ARG A 618 29.16 44.16 -87.95
N GLN A 619 29.81 43.07 -88.32
CA GLN A 619 29.52 41.73 -87.78
C GLN A 619 29.93 41.64 -86.30
N LEU A 620 31.10 42.14 -85.91
CA LEU A 620 31.57 42.15 -84.53
C LEU A 620 30.61 42.91 -83.60
N LYS A 621 30.08 44.06 -84.06
CA LYS A 621 29.05 44.82 -83.34
C LYS A 621 27.73 44.05 -83.22
N ALA A 622 27.36 43.24 -84.22
CA ALA A 622 26.19 42.38 -84.16
C ALA A 622 26.39 41.20 -83.18
N LEU A 623 27.54 40.52 -83.22
CA LEU A 623 27.91 39.45 -82.28
C LEU A 623 27.90 39.95 -80.83
N LYS A 624 28.51 41.10 -80.54
CA LYS A 624 28.44 41.76 -79.20
C LYS A 624 27.03 42.15 -78.76
N THR A 625 26.10 42.27 -79.70
CA THR A 625 24.68 42.53 -79.40
C THR A 625 23.93 41.21 -79.10
N ILE A 626 24.25 40.13 -79.82
CA ILE A 626 23.74 38.77 -79.57
C ILE A 626 24.24 38.26 -78.21
N GLU A 627 25.54 38.36 -77.96
CA GLU A 627 26.21 38.03 -76.69
C GLU A 627 25.54 38.74 -75.51
N ARG A 628 25.41 40.08 -75.58
CA ARG A 628 24.76 40.87 -74.53
C ARG A 628 23.31 40.47 -74.30
N SER A 629 22.57 40.14 -75.36
CA SER A 629 21.17 39.71 -75.27
C SER A 629 21.05 38.32 -74.65
N GLY A 630 21.94 37.40 -75.01
CA GLY A 630 21.95 36.04 -74.46
C GLY A 630 22.38 35.98 -72.99
N ASN A 631 23.40 36.75 -72.61
CA ASN A 631 23.81 36.89 -71.21
C ASN A 631 22.70 37.51 -70.34
N HIS A 632 21.97 38.50 -70.85
CA HIS A 632 20.82 39.07 -70.14
C HIS A 632 19.63 38.09 -70.04
N LEU A 633 19.47 37.17 -71.00
CA LEU A 633 18.46 36.11 -70.91
C LEU A 633 18.86 35.02 -69.90
N LEU A 634 20.14 34.68 -69.76
CA LEU A 634 20.62 33.82 -68.66
C LEU A 634 20.41 34.48 -67.30
N GLU A 635 20.72 35.78 -67.17
CA GLU A 635 20.45 36.59 -65.97
C GLU A 635 18.96 36.54 -65.58
N LEU A 636 18.05 36.76 -66.54
CA LEU A 636 16.60 36.62 -66.36
C LEU A 636 16.15 35.22 -65.89
N ILE A 637 16.71 34.15 -66.46
CA ILE A 637 16.36 32.78 -66.08
C ILE A 637 16.84 32.50 -64.65
N ASN A 638 18.06 32.93 -64.29
CA ASN A 638 18.60 32.76 -62.95
C ASN A 638 17.82 33.58 -61.90
N ASP A 639 17.45 34.84 -62.20
CA ASP A 639 16.60 35.69 -61.36
C ASP A 639 15.28 34.97 -60.98
N ILE A 640 14.61 34.34 -61.97
CA ILE A 640 13.36 33.60 -61.76
C ILE A 640 13.58 32.38 -60.85
N LEU A 641 14.66 31.64 -61.08
CA LEU A 641 14.96 30.40 -60.35
C LEU A 641 15.42 30.64 -58.92
N ASP A 642 16.19 31.70 -58.65
CA ASP A 642 16.52 32.11 -57.28
C ASP A 642 15.24 32.49 -56.53
N VAL A 643 14.31 33.25 -57.14
CA VAL A 643 13.02 33.58 -56.51
C VAL A 643 12.19 32.32 -56.21
N THR A 644 12.04 31.37 -57.15
CA THR A 644 11.24 30.17 -56.90
C THR A 644 11.86 29.24 -55.85
N LYS A 645 13.19 29.17 -55.74
CA LYS A 645 13.88 28.40 -54.69
C LYS A 645 13.70 29.01 -53.31
N ILE A 646 13.74 30.34 -53.18
CA ILE A 646 13.45 31.01 -51.89
C ILE A 646 12.00 30.75 -51.47
N GLU A 647 11.03 30.88 -52.38
CA GLU A 647 9.62 30.61 -52.06
C GLU A 647 9.30 29.13 -51.83
N ALA A 648 10.19 28.21 -52.23
CA ALA A 648 10.12 26.78 -51.90
C ALA A 648 10.87 26.43 -50.60
N GLY A 649 11.56 27.37 -49.95
CA GLY A 649 12.39 27.11 -48.76
C GLY A 649 13.67 26.30 -49.07
N GLN A 650 14.08 26.23 -50.34
CA GLN A 650 15.19 25.39 -50.82
C GLN A 650 16.55 26.11 -50.83
N ILE A 651 16.72 27.14 -49.99
CA ILE A 651 17.98 27.87 -49.82
C ILE A 651 18.37 27.89 -48.34
N GLU A 652 19.41 27.15 -48.01
CA GLU A 652 20.16 27.30 -46.77
C GLU A 652 21.17 28.46 -46.92
N LEU A 653 21.47 29.16 -45.81
CA LEU A 653 22.37 30.32 -45.80
C LEU A 653 23.75 29.96 -45.25
N ASP A 654 24.81 30.31 -45.98
CA ASP A 654 26.20 30.15 -45.53
C ASP A 654 26.62 31.34 -44.66
N LEU A 655 26.13 31.35 -43.41
CA LEU A 655 26.29 32.47 -42.47
C LEU A 655 27.74 32.56 -41.97
N THR A 656 28.47 33.58 -42.44
CA THR A 656 29.87 33.85 -42.05
C THR A 656 30.03 35.25 -41.46
N ALA A 657 31.04 35.44 -40.60
CA ALA A 657 31.27 36.70 -39.90
C ALA A 657 32.10 37.67 -40.75
N ILE A 658 31.46 38.67 -41.34
CA ILE A 658 32.02 39.53 -42.39
C ILE A 658 32.21 40.97 -41.90
N SER A 659 33.30 41.61 -42.34
CA SER A 659 33.49 43.06 -42.16
C SER A 659 32.58 43.84 -43.12
N VAL A 660 31.65 44.63 -42.57
CA VAL A 660 30.68 45.40 -43.36
C VAL A 660 31.37 46.40 -44.29
N ASN A 661 32.50 46.98 -43.88
CA ASN A 661 33.28 47.89 -44.73
C ASN A 661 33.82 47.17 -45.98
N HIS A 662 34.31 45.93 -45.86
CA HIS A 662 34.71 45.10 -47.01
C HIS A 662 33.51 44.79 -47.93
N LEU A 663 32.37 44.45 -47.35
CA LEU A 663 31.14 44.14 -48.08
C LEU A 663 30.62 45.34 -48.90
N CYS A 664 30.61 46.54 -48.31
CA CYS A 664 30.23 47.78 -49.00
C CYS A 664 31.25 48.17 -50.09
N GLN A 665 32.55 48.15 -49.80
CA GLN A 665 33.60 48.51 -50.77
C GLN A 665 33.62 47.54 -51.98
N SER A 666 33.53 46.23 -51.72
CA SER A 666 33.49 45.22 -52.78
C SER A 666 32.22 45.35 -53.63
N SER A 667 31.06 45.63 -53.03
CA SER A 667 29.81 45.86 -53.77
C SER A 667 29.88 47.10 -54.68
N VAL A 668 30.43 48.22 -54.19
CA VAL A 668 30.56 49.47 -54.97
C VAL A 668 31.53 49.32 -56.15
N ALA A 669 32.53 48.44 -56.06
CA ALA A 669 33.48 48.19 -57.16
C ALA A 669 32.79 47.76 -58.47
N PHE A 670 31.71 46.96 -58.39
CA PHE A 670 30.96 46.49 -59.57
C PHE A 670 30.22 47.62 -60.32
N VAL A 671 29.74 48.64 -59.60
CA VAL A 671 28.98 49.75 -60.21
C VAL A 671 29.84 50.96 -60.58
N LYS A 672 31.06 51.07 -60.02
CA LYS A 672 31.97 52.21 -60.19
C LYS A 672 32.19 52.62 -61.65
N GLN A 673 32.38 51.65 -62.55
CA GLN A 673 32.56 51.90 -63.99
C GLN A 673 31.29 52.38 -64.71
N GLN A 674 30.10 52.08 -64.17
CA GLN A 674 28.83 52.56 -64.71
C GLN A 674 28.54 53.99 -64.22
N ALA A 675 28.79 54.26 -62.94
CA ALA A 675 28.67 55.60 -62.36
C ALA A 675 29.63 56.60 -63.02
N LEU A 676 30.90 56.24 -63.22
CA LEU A 676 31.89 57.06 -63.92
C LEU A 676 31.45 57.44 -65.34
N LYS A 677 30.80 56.52 -66.09
CA LYS A 677 30.25 56.81 -67.43
C LYS A 677 29.08 57.79 -67.43
N LYS A 678 28.42 57.98 -66.28
CA LYS A 678 27.39 59.01 -66.03
C LYS A 678 27.91 60.19 -65.20
N ASN A 679 29.23 60.31 -64.98
CA ASN A 679 29.81 61.31 -64.08
C ASN A 679 29.19 61.32 -62.65
N ILE A 680 28.59 60.22 -62.20
CA ILE A 680 27.94 60.10 -60.89
C ILE A 680 29.00 59.90 -59.80
N GLN A 681 28.89 60.67 -58.72
CA GLN A 681 29.74 60.54 -57.55
C GLN A 681 29.17 59.50 -56.57
N ILE A 682 29.95 58.47 -56.22
CA ILE A 682 29.57 57.51 -55.16
C ILE A 682 30.37 57.81 -53.90
N HIS A 683 29.66 58.05 -52.80
CA HIS A 683 30.21 58.20 -51.46
C HIS A 683 29.87 56.97 -50.60
N ILE A 684 30.76 56.62 -49.67
CA ILE A 684 30.54 55.52 -48.72
C ILE A 684 30.86 56.07 -47.32
N ASN A 685 29.84 56.17 -46.49
CA ASN A 685 29.91 56.60 -45.09
C ASN A 685 29.67 55.37 -44.21
N VAL A 686 30.66 55.00 -43.38
CA VAL A 686 30.58 53.85 -42.48
C VAL A 686 30.92 54.34 -41.08
N GLU A 687 30.03 54.09 -40.12
CA GLU A 687 30.25 54.44 -38.72
C GLU A 687 31.48 53.73 -38.12
N GLU A 688 32.25 54.42 -37.27
CA GLU A 688 33.45 53.84 -36.67
C GLU A 688 33.09 52.87 -35.54
N ASN A 689 33.68 51.66 -35.55
CA ASN A 689 33.48 50.56 -34.58
C ASN A 689 32.21 49.71 -34.75
N LEU A 690 31.66 49.59 -35.97
CA LEU A 690 30.60 48.62 -36.26
C LEU A 690 31.06 47.15 -36.04
N PRO A 691 30.18 46.25 -35.54
CA PRO A 691 30.48 44.84 -35.38
C PRO A 691 30.56 44.10 -36.73
N ASN A 692 31.22 42.93 -36.74
CA ASN A 692 31.11 42.00 -37.86
C ASN A 692 29.67 41.49 -37.99
N LEU A 693 29.20 41.35 -39.23
CA LEU A 693 27.85 40.92 -39.55
C LEU A 693 27.85 39.43 -39.90
N LEU A 694 26.94 38.65 -39.30
CA LEU A 694 26.83 37.20 -39.51
C LEU A 694 25.78 36.92 -40.61
N VAL A 695 26.22 36.84 -41.87
CA VAL A 695 25.36 36.74 -43.06
C VAL A 695 26.00 35.90 -44.16
N ASP A 696 25.24 35.50 -45.17
CA ASP A 696 25.79 34.99 -46.42
C ASP A 696 26.38 36.17 -47.24
N GLU A 697 27.71 36.23 -47.37
CA GLU A 697 28.39 37.33 -48.08
C GLU A 697 27.91 37.43 -49.54
N ARG A 698 27.72 36.29 -50.21
CA ARG A 698 27.35 36.24 -51.62
C ARG A 698 25.93 36.78 -51.82
N ARG A 699 25.00 36.44 -50.95
CA ARG A 699 23.59 36.86 -51.01
C ARG A 699 23.39 38.31 -50.56
N ILE A 700 24.05 38.79 -49.50
CA ILE A 700 23.97 40.22 -49.15
C ILE A 700 24.73 41.09 -50.16
N ARG A 701 25.84 40.62 -50.76
CA ARG A 701 26.49 41.32 -51.89
C ARG A 701 25.56 41.39 -53.11
N GLN A 702 24.77 40.35 -53.39
CA GLN A 702 23.73 40.35 -54.44
C GLN A 702 22.64 41.40 -54.16
N VAL A 703 22.20 41.55 -52.90
CA VAL A 703 21.27 42.61 -52.45
C VAL A 703 21.84 44.00 -52.72
N LEU A 704 23.06 44.28 -52.25
CA LEU A 704 23.70 45.59 -52.38
C LEU A 704 23.97 45.96 -53.85
N ILE A 705 24.44 45.01 -54.66
CA ILE A 705 24.65 45.23 -56.11
C ILE A 705 23.32 45.56 -56.81
N ASN A 706 22.21 44.90 -56.45
CA ASN A 706 20.90 45.20 -57.03
C ASN A 706 20.39 46.60 -56.66
N LEU A 707 20.57 47.06 -55.42
CA LEU A 707 20.21 48.42 -55.01
C LEU A 707 21.11 49.47 -55.68
N LEU A 708 22.43 49.24 -55.70
CA LEU A 708 23.41 50.14 -56.34
C LEU A 708 23.23 50.25 -57.86
N ASN A 709 22.92 49.15 -58.55
CA ASN A 709 22.60 49.18 -59.99
C ASN A 709 21.34 50.00 -60.26
N ASN A 710 20.29 49.87 -59.42
CA ASN A 710 19.08 50.70 -59.55
C ASN A 710 19.39 52.19 -59.31
N ALA A 711 20.16 52.53 -58.27
CA ALA A 711 20.59 53.90 -58.02
C ALA A 711 21.35 54.50 -59.21
N VAL A 712 22.37 53.81 -59.76
CA VAL A 712 23.12 54.27 -60.95
C VAL A 712 22.24 54.33 -62.21
N LYS A 713 21.27 53.43 -62.35
CA LYS A 713 20.32 53.39 -63.47
C LYS A 713 19.40 54.60 -63.48
N PHE A 714 18.80 54.96 -62.34
CA PHE A 714 17.77 56.01 -62.24
C PHE A 714 18.31 57.41 -61.86
N THR A 715 19.58 57.53 -61.44
CA THR A 715 20.25 58.83 -61.27
C THR A 715 20.61 59.45 -62.64
N PRO A 716 20.34 60.76 -62.88
CA PRO A 716 20.83 61.49 -64.05
C PRO A 716 22.37 61.58 -64.16
N GLU A 717 22.85 62.16 -65.26
CA GLU A 717 24.28 62.46 -65.39
C GLU A 717 24.72 63.55 -64.39
N GLY A 718 25.86 63.37 -63.72
CA GLY A 718 26.39 64.30 -62.72
C GLY A 718 25.73 64.27 -61.33
N GLY A 719 24.82 63.32 -61.07
CA GLY A 719 24.19 63.14 -59.76
C GLY A 719 25.10 62.47 -58.71
N GLN A 720 24.53 62.21 -57.53
CA GLN A 720 25.23 61.60 -56.40
C GLN A 720 24.51 60.34 -55.91
N ILE A 721 25.28 59.38 -55.41
CA ILE A 721 24.82 58.21 -54.66
C ILE A 721 25.63 58.15 -53.36
N THR A 722 24.96 57.88 -52.25
CA THR A 722 25.58 57.69 -50.94
C THR A 722 25.17 56.33 -50.38
N VAL A 723 26.17 55.51 -50.03
CA VAL A 723 25.98 54.32 -49.19
C VAL A 723 26.30 54.74 -47.76
N GLU A 724 25.34 54.61 -46.85
CA GLU A 724 25.50 54.96 -45.45
C GLU A 724 25.22 53.73 -44.59
N VAL A 725 26.04 53.51 -43.56
CA VAL A 725 25.93 52.35 -42.65
C VAL A 725 25.96 52.82 -41.21
N THR A 726 24.88 52.53 -40.48
CA THR A 726 24.67 52.94 -39.09
C THR A 726 24.24 51.76 -38.22
N GLN A 727 24.57 51.81 -36.93
CA GLN A 727 24.03 50.87 -35.96
C GLN A 727 22.60 51.27 -35.54
N VAL A 728 21.67 50.31 -35.55
CA VAL A 728 20.26 50.50 -35.17
C VAL A 728 19.83 49.46 -34.14
N THR A 729 18.69 49.67 -33.49
CA THR A 729 18.06 48.65 -32.64
C THR A 729 16.82 48.12 -33.36
N LEU A 730 16.82 46.83 -33.69
CA LEU A 730 15.73 46.18 -34.43
C LEU A 730 14.73 45.54 -33.46
N ASN A 731 13.45 45.78 -33.72
CA ASN A 731 12.35 45.23 -32.93
C ASN A 731 11.79 43.98 -33.63
N ILE A 732 12.49 42.85 -33.46
CA ILE A 732 12.15 41.58 -34.14
C ILE A 732 11.18 40.80 -33.25
N ASN A 733 10.00 40.49 -33.79
CA ASN A 733 8.95 39.66 -33.16
C ASN A 733 8.51 40.12 -31.75
N ASP A 734 8.32 41.44 -31.59
CA ASP A 734 7.52 42.10 -30.54
C ASP A 734 7.89 41.78 -29.07
N SER A 735 9.08 41.21 -28.83
CA SER A 735 9.47 40.66 -27.53
C SER A 735 10.97 40.75 -27.20
N SER A 736 11.84 41.11 -28.14
CA SER A 736 13.25 41.40 -27.85
C SER A 736 13.82 42.49 -28.76
N LEU A 737 14.36 43.54 -28.15
CA LEU A 737 15.18 44.55 -28.83
C LEU A 737 16.57 43.95 -29.08
N LYS A 738 16.92 43.71 -30.35
CA LYS A 738 18.25 43.24 -30.74
C LYS A 738 19.06 44.37 -31.36
N PRO A 739 20.40 44.43 -31.15
CA PRO A 739 21.24 45.26 -31.99
C PRO A 739 21.16 44.78 -33.44
N GLY A 740 21.16 45.73 -34.36
CA GLY A 740 21.17 45.49 -35.79
C GLY A 740 21.93 46.58 -36.52
N LEU A 741 21.94 46.47 -37.84
CA LEU A 741 22.73 47.32 -38.72
C LEU A 741 21.87 47.70 -39.92
N GLN A 742 21.79 49.00 -40.19
CA GLN A 742 21.04 49.54 -41.32
C GLN A 742 22.03 49.98 -42.40
N ILE A 743 21.84 49.47 -43.62
CA ILE A 743 22.56 49.91 -44.82
C ILE A 743 21.58 50.72 -45.66
N ALA A 744 21.80 52.02 -45.77
CA ALA A 744 21.03 52.94 -46.60
C ALA A 744 21.74 53.19 -47.93
N VAL A 745 21.02 53.01 -49.04
CA VAL A 745 21.49 53.39 -50.38
C VAL A 745 20.62 54.53 -50.88
N THR A 746 21.17 55.75 -50.83
CA THR A 746 20.49 56.99 -51.24
C THR A 746 20.98 57.44 -52.63
N ASP A 747 20.04 57.74 -53.52
CA ASP A 747 20.27 58.31 -54.86
C ASP A 747 19.67 59.72 -54.97
N THR A 748 20.30 60.60 -55.77
CA THR A 748 19.71 61.89 -56.18
C THR A 748 18.99 61.76 -57.54
N GLY A 749 18.22 60.69 -57.70
CA GLY A 749 17.57 60.33 -58.95
C GLY A 749 16.19 60.96 -59.16
N ILE A 750 15.44 60.39 -60.10
CA ILE A 750 14.08 60.85 -60.46
C ILE A 750 13.06 60.71 -59.31
N GLY A 751 13.35 59.89 -58.29
CA GLY A 751 12.41 59.52 -57.24
C GLY A 751 11.24 58.67 -57.74
N ILE A 752 10.39 58.26 -56.81
CA ILE A 752 9.26 57.33 -57.03
C ILE A 752 7.97 57.94 -56.47
N ALA A 753 6.88 57.85 -57.25
CA ALA A 753 5.56 58.33 -56.84
C ALA A 753 4.97 57.47 -55.69
N PRO A 754 4.36 58.08 -54.64
CA PRO A 754 3.84 57.33 -53.48
C PRO A 754 2.84 56.23 -53.84
N GLU A 755 2.00 56.47 -54.84
CA GLU A 755 1.04 55.51 -55.40
C GLU A 755 1.66 54.25 -56.01
N ASN A 756 2.97 54.20 -56.22
CA ASN A 756 3.69 53.08 -56.82
C ASN A 756 4.64 52.37 -55.84
N ILE A 757 4.93 52.96 -54.68
CA ILE A 757 5.80 52.37 -53.63
C ILE A 757 5.31 50.95 -53.23
N HIS A 758 4.02 50.78 -52.99
CA HIS A 758 3.42 49.50 -52.58
C HIS A 758 3.40 48.40 -53.67
N LYS A 759 3.92 48.70 -54.87
CA LYS A 759 3.99 47.80 -56.02
C LYS A 759 5.42 47.31 -56.32
N LEU A 760 6.46 48.02 -55.84
CA LEU A 760 7.88 47.79 -56.18
C LEU A 760 8.42 46.38 -55.88
N PHE A 761 8.00 45.81 -54.75
CA PHE A 761 8.51 44.52 -54.25
C PHE A 761 7.68 43.32 -54.74
N ARG A 762 6.86 43.49 -55.77
CA ARG A 762 6.05 42.41 -56.36
C ARG A 762 6.75 41.87 -57.63
N PRO A 763 6.74 40.54 -57.87
CA PRO A 763 7.36 39.96 -59.07
C PRO A 763 6.90 40.62 -60.37
N PHE A 764 7.84 40.85 -61.29
CA PHE A 764 7.63 41.34 -62.65
C PHE A 764 6.99 42.74 -62.80
N ILE A 765 6.77 43.50 -61.71
CA ILE A 765 6.19 44.84 -61.82
C ILE A 765 7.24 45.89 -62.20
N GLN A 766 6.89 46.71 -63.18
CA GLN A 766 7.64 47.90 -63.60
C GLN A 766 6.68 49.07 -63.70
N ILE A 767 7.11 50.25 -63.26
CA ILE A 767 6.18 51.37 -62.95
C ILE A 767 5.88 52.25 -64.16
N ASP A 768 6.84 52.44 -65.09
CA ASP A 768 6.72 53.43 -66.17
C ASP A 768 7.12 52.87 -67.54
N SER A 769 6.12 52.70 -68.41
CA SER A 769 6.31 52.21 -69.79
C SER A 769 7.08 53.20 -70.69
N ALA A 770 7.20 54.47 -70.28
CA ALA A 770 8.08 55.45 -70.92
C ALA A 770 9.56 55.22 -70.58
N LEU A 771 9.88 55.08 -69.28
CA LEU A 771 11.25 54.80 -68.79
C LEU A 771 11.77 53.45 -69.30
N ASN A 772 10.89 52.46 -69.47
CA ASN A 772 11.22 51.16 -70.03
C ASN A 772 11.80 51.20 -71.47
N ARG A 773 11.57 52.29 -72.24
CA ARG A 773 12.21 52.47 -73.56
C ARG A 773 13.66 52.96 -73.46
N GLN A 774 14.06 53.50 -72.31
CA GLN A 774 15.35 54.14 -72.08
C GLN A 774 16.27 53.29 -71.17
N TYR A 775 15.69 52.45 -70.29
CA TYR A 775 16.44 51.62 -69.35
C TYR A 775 15.80 50.23 -69.16
N SER A 776 16.47 49.16 -69.64
CA SER A 776 16.01 47.77 -69.51
C SER A 776 16.10 47.21 -68.08
N GLY A 777 15.36 46.15 -67.77
CA GLY A 777 15.44 45.42 -66.50
C GLY A 777 14.39 44.30 -66.38
N THR A 778 14.56 43.43 -65.38
CA THR A 778 13.76 42.19 -65.20
C THR A 778 12.46 42.39 -64.43
N GLY A 779 12.40 43.39 -63.53
CA GLY A 779 11.31 43.52 -62.56
C GLY A 779 11.39 42.54 -61.38
N LEU A 780 12.48 41.76 -61.26
CA LEU A 780 12.67 40.76 -60.21
C LEU A 780 13.67 41.22 -59.14
N GLY A 781 14.69 42.02 -59.48
CA GLY A 781 15.76 42.42 -58.57
C GLY A 781 15.32 43.00 -57.21
N LEU A 782 14.25 43.80 -57.14
CA LEU A 782 13.71 44.30 -55.86
C LEU A 782 12.92 43.24 -55.08
N THR A 783 12.22 42.33 -55.77
CA THR A 783 11.59 41.16 -55.14
C THR A 783 12.67 40.27 -54.52
N LEU A 784 13.75 40.01 -55.26
CA LEU A 784 14.89 39.22 -54.79
C LEU A 784 15.61 39.89 -53.61
N VAL A 785 15.81 41.22 -53.66
CA VAL A 785 16.33 42.00 -52.52
C VAL A 785 15.50 41.76 -51.27
N LYS A 786 14.17 41.90 -51.37
CA LYS A 786 13.28 41.67 -50.23
C LYS A 786 13.37 40.22 -49.73
N ARG A 787 13.30 39.22 -50.63
CA ARG A 787 13.35 37.80 -50.26
C ARG A 787 14.65 37.37 -49.60
N ILE A 788 15.81 37.86 -50.08
CA ILE A 788 17.11 37.54 -49.47
C ILE A 788 17.23 38.17 -48.08
N VAL A 789 16.71 39.39 -47.88
CA VAL A 789 16.76 40.07 -46.58
C VAL A 789 15.76 39.45 -45.59
N GLU A 790 14.57 39.06 -46.03
CA GLU A 790 13.61 38.27 -45.23
C GLU A 790 14.21 36.94 -44.74
N LEU A 791 15.03 36.26 -45.55
CA LEU A 791 15.73 35.03 -45.13
C LEU A 791 16.81 35.25 -44.04
N HIS A 792 17.32 36.48 -43.88
CA HIS A 792 18.33 36.82 -42.87
C HIS A 792 17.70 37.46 -41.61
N ASP A 793 16.42 37.18 -41.31
CA ASP A 793 15.63 37.83 -40.25
C ASP A 793 15.64 39.38 -40.33
N GLY A 794 15.83 39.92 -41.54
CA GLY A 794 15.95 41.35 -41.81
C GLY A 794 14.69 41.99 -42.41
N ASN A 795 14.78 43.30 -42.65
CA ASN A 795 13.70 44.11 -43.24
C ASN A 795 14.23 45.04 -44.35
N VAL A 796 13.35 45.44 -45.28
CA VAL A 796 13.69 46.38 -46.37
C VAL A 796 12.73 47.55 -46.38
N GLY A 797 13.27 48.75 -46.12
CA GLY A 797 12.54 50.01 -46.15
C GLY A 797 12.80 50.82 -47.42
N LEU A 798 11.95 51.83 -47.64
CA LEU A 798 12.10 52.80 -48.72
C LEU A 798 11.50 54.14 -48.31
N THR A 799 12.27 55.21 -48.50
CA THR A 799 11.79 56.60 -48.52
C THR A 799 12.14 57.23 -49.87
N SER A 800 11.25 58.02 -50.46
CA SER A 800 11.44 58.54 -51.81
C SER A 800 10.52 59.72 -52.10
N ALA A 801 11.00 60.68 -52.91
CA ALA A 801 10.21 61.81 -53.39
C ALA A 801 10.57 62.18 -54.83
N LEU A 802 9.54 62.38 -55.67
CA LEU A 802 9.70 62.73 -57.09
C LEU A 802 10.54 63.98 -57.28
N GLY A 803 11.55 63.89 -58.15
CA GLY A 803 12.50 64.96 -58.45
C GLY A 803 13.55 65.25 -57.36
N VAL A 804 13.55 64.49 -56.25
CA VAL A 804 14.54 64.61 -55.16
C VAL A 804 15.46 63.40 -55.13
N GLY A 805 14.89 62.20 -55.24
CA GLY A 805 15.62 60.93 -55.19
C GLY A 805 14.93 59.85 -54.37
N SER A 806 15.66 58.76 -54.10
CA SER A 806 15.20 57.62 -53.31
C SER A 806 16.26 57.18 -52.30
N CYS A 807 15.85 56.66 -51.15
CA CYS A 807 16.69 55.97 -50.18
C CYS A 807 16.06 54.61 -49.84
N PHE A 808 16.74 53.53 -50.24
CA PHE A 808 16.40 52.17 -49.88
C PHE A 808 17.22 51.76 -48.64
N THR A 809 16.55 51.27 -47.60
CA THR A 809 17.22 50.79 -46.38
C THR A 809 17.14 49.27 -46.29
N VAL A 810 18.24 48.63 -45.89
CA VAL A 810 18.32 47.20 -45.57
C VAL A 810 18.71 47.07 -44.12
N GLU A 811 17.85 46.45 -43.32
CA GLU A 811 18.00 46.26 -41.88
C GLU A 811 18.32 44.79 -41.61
N LEU A 812 19.46 44.52 -40.99
CA LEU A 812 19.92 43.15 -40.69
C LEU A 812 20.28 43.03 -39.19
N PRO A 813 19.91 41.92 -38.52
CA PRO A 813 20.32 41.68 -37.15
C PRO A 813 21.85 41.50 -37.07
N CYS A 814 22.48 41.98 -36.00
CA CYS A 814 23.91 41.76 -35.77
C CYS A 814 24.15 41.12 -34.40
N CYS A 815 24.98 40.08 -34.37
CA CYS A 815 25.43 39.45 -33.13
C CYS A 815 26.72 40.13 -32.67
N SER A 816 26.77 40.64 -31.44
CA SER A 816 28.04 41.13 -30.89
C SER A 816 29.02 39.96 -30.71
N ALA A 817 30.32 40.21 -30.83
CA ALA A 817 31.37 39.18 -30.71
C ALA A 817 31.53 38.58 -29.29
N SER A 818 30.59 38.82 -28.38
CA SER A 818 30.60 38.35 -26.99
C SER A 818 30.05 36.93 -26.80
N GLU A 819 29.35 36.37 -27.78
CA GLU A 819 28.68 35.06 -27.68
C GLU A 819 29.35 33.94 -28.49
N ILE A 820 30.38 34.26 -29.30
CA ILE A 820 31.12 33.28 -30.13
C ILE A 820 32.55 33.10 -29.60
N MET A 821 32.67 32.49 -28.41
CA MET A 821 33.96 32.07 -27.83
C MET A 821 33.93 30.63 -27.28
N VAL A 822 33.44 29.67 -28.08
CA VAL A 822 33.67 28.24 -27.88
C VAL A 822 33.95 27.58 -29.23
N ASN A 823 35.12 26.92 -29.35
CA ASN A 823 35.65 26.20 -30.52
C ASN A 823 35.89 27.08 -31.79
N TYR A 824 37.05 27.08 -32.44
CA TYR A 824 38.22 26.20 -32.35
C TYR A 824 39.54 26.95 -32.06
N GLN A 825 40.49 26.28 -31.42
CA GLN A 825 41.92 26.62 -31.46
C GLN A 825 42.68 25.57 -32.28
N SER A 826 43.70 26.01 -33.03
CA SER A 826 44.61 25.20 -33.87
C SER A 826 43.94 24.45 -35.04
N THR A 827 44.55 24.35 -36.22
CA THR A 827 45.98 24.45 -36.57
C THR A 827 46.25 25.32 -37.81
N ALA A 828 47.12 26.33 -37.68
CA ALA A 828 47.84 26.93 -38.82
C ALA A 828 49.12 27.63 -38.33
N SER A 829 50.30 27.09 -38.69
CA SER A 829 51.62 27.69 -38.49
C SER A 829 52.67 26.93 -39.31
N SER A 830 53.83 27.54 -39.54
CA SER A 830 54.84 27.20 -40.57
C SER A 830 54.43 27.74 -41.95
N THR A 831 54.77 28.98 -42.33
CA THR A 831 56.07 29.55 -42.75
C THR A 831 56.44 29.24 -44.21
N ILE A 832 56.78 30.31 -44.92
CA ILE A 832 57.34 30.29 -46.29
C ILE A 832 58.82 29.91 -46.21
N ASP A 833 59.31 29.13 -47.18
CA ASP A 833 60.73 29.07 -47.50
C ASP A 833 60.92 28.88 -49.03
N THR A 834 62.09 29.23 -49.57
CA THR A 834 62.31 29.33 -51.03
C THR A 834 63.71 28.85 -51.48
N SER A 835 63.78 27.91 -52.43
CA SER A 835 64.96 27.72 -53.31
C SER A 835 64.73 26.76 -54.50
N ASP A 836 64.93 27.28 -55.70
CA ASP A 836 65.71 26.78 -56.86
C ASP A 836 65.63 25.33 -57.43
N ASP A 837 65.53 25.30 -58.78
CA ASP A 837 66.10 24.37 -59.78
C ASP A 837 66.12 22.84 -59.56
N THR A 838 65.48 22.11 -60.49
CA THR A 838 66.20 21.57 -61.67
C THR A 838 65.29 21.03 -62.79
N THR A 839 65.83 20.88 -64.00
CA THR A 839 65.13 20.52 -65.25
C THR A 839 65.07 19.01 -65.55
N VAL A 840 63.92 18.49 -66.05
CA VAL A 840 63.86 17.22 -66.81
C VAL A 840 62.88 17.29 -68.00
N ALA A 841 63.38 16.90 -69.18
CA ALA A 841 62.73 16.45 -70.43
C ALA A 841 61.31 16.89 -70.86
N ASN A 842 61.21 17.38 -72.11
CA ASN A 842 59.95 17.57 -72.84
C ASN A 842 59.22 16.24 -73.12
N GLN A 843 57.99 16.11 -72.63
CA GLN A 843 56.90 15.38 -73.30
C GLN A 843 55.64 16.26 -73.25
N THR A 844 54.76 16.20 -74.25
CA THR A 844 53.49 16.94 -74.22
C THR A 844 52.50 16.20 -73.32
N PRO A 845 51.92 16.83 -72.29
CA PRO A 845 51.02 16.13 -71.37
C PRO A 845 49.79 15.55 -72.08
N LEU A 846 49.39 14.35 -71.66
CA LEU A 846 48.20 13.63 -72.06
C LEU A 846 47.07 13.90 -71.09
N ILE A 847 46.01 14.54 -71.56
CA ILE A 847 44.80 14.80 -70.80
C ILE A 847 43.74 13.78 -71.19
N LEU A 848 43.17 13.08 -70.21
CA LEU A 848 41.92 12.33 -70.39
C LEU A 848 40.74 13.28 -70.15
N LEU A 849 39.84 13.40 -71.12
CA LEU A 849 38.58 14.11 -71.01
C LEU A 849 37.45 13.10 -70.90
N ALA A 850 36.81 13.01 -69.74
CA ALA A 850 35.59 12.23 -69.52
C ALA A 850 34.38 13.19 -69.52
N GLU A 851 33.59 13.14 -70.60
CA GLU A 851 32.43 14.00 -70.87
C GLU A 851 31.53 13.26 -71.88
N ASP A 852 30.22 13.17 -71.64
CA ASP A 852 29.28 12.44 -72.53
C ASP A 852 28.76 13.30 -73.70
N ASN A 853 28.71 14.61 -73.49
CA ASN A 853 28.09 15.56 -74.40
C ASN A 853 29.06 15.96 -75.53
N GLU A 854 28.84 15.40 -76.73
CA GLU A 854 29.65 15.65 -77.94
C GLU A 854 29.93 17.15 -78.24
N ALA A 855 29.01 18.08 -77.90
CA ALA A 855 29.27 19.51 -78.10
C ALA A 855 30.31 20.07 -77.11
N ASN A 856 30.30 19.60 -75.86
CA ASN A 856 31.31 19.92 -74.86
C ASN A 856 32.64 19.21 -75.18
N ILE A 857 32.60 17.94 -75.61
CA ILE A 857 33.77 17.18 -76.08
C ILE A 857 34.50 17.97 -77.18
N ILE A 858 33.79 18.34 -78.26
CA ILE A 858 34.37 19.10 -79.38
C ILE A 858 34.97 20.43 -78.90
N THR A 859 34.29 21.13 -77.99
CA THR A 859 34.74 22.42 -77.46
C THR A 859 36.02 22.30 -76.63
N PHE A 860 36.07 21.37 -75.67
CA PHE A 860 37.24 21.15 -74.83
C PHE A 860 38.40 20.53 -75.61
N PHE A 861 38.15 19.53 -76.47
CA PHE A 861 39.17 18.91 -77.31
C PHE A 861 39.86 19.95 -78.20
N SER A 862 39.09 20.75 -78.96
CA SER A 862 39.63 21.78 -79.85
C SER A 862 40.46 22.83 -79.10
N TYR A 863 40.04 23.19 -77.88
CA TYR A 863 40.77 24.15 -77.05
C TYR A 863 42.09 23.59 -76.50
N LEU A 864 42.09 22.34 -76.04
CA LEU A 864 43.26 21.69 -75.44
C LEU A 864 44.30 21.29 -76.49
N GLU A 865 43.87 20.80 -77.66
CA GLU A 865 44.74 20.54 -78.81
C GLU A 865 45.39 21.84 -79.31
N ALA A 866 44.62 22.93 -79.43
CA ALA A 866 45.16 24.26 -79.76
C ALA A 866 46.09 24.85 -78.68
N ARG A 867 46.14 24.26 -77.47
CA ARG A 867 47.12 24.56 -76.42
C ARG A 867 48.31 23.60 -76.37
N GLY A 868 48.37 22.62 -77.26
CA GLY A 868 49.50 21.68 -77.41
C GLY A 868 49.45 20.45 -76.51
N TYR A 869 48.33 20.20 -75.82
CA TYR A 869 48.12 18.96 -75.05
C TYR A 869 47.70 17.82 -75.99
N ARG A 870 48.09 16.59 -75.65
CA ARG A 870 47.47 15.39 -76.23
C ARG A 870 46.16 15.14 -75.49
N VAL A 871 45.08 14.76 -76.20
CA VAL A 871 43.78 14.50 -75.57
C VAL A 871 43.25 13.12 -75.98
N VAL A 872 42.82 12.33 -75.00
CA VAL A 872 41.98 11.13 -75.18
C VAL A 872 40.63 11.37 -74.54
N VAL A 873 39.57 10.76 -75.07
CA VAL A 873 38.17 11.07 -74.71
C VAL A 873 37.41 9.82 -74.32
N ALA A 874 36.83 9.85 -73.11
CA ALA A 874 35.85 8.89 -72.62
C ALA A 874 34.46 9.52 -72.53
N ARG A 875 33.40 8.74 -72.75
CA ARG A 875 31.99 9.19 -72.76
C ARG A 875 31.18 8.73 -71.55
N ASP A 876 31.78 7.90 -70.69
CA ASP A 876 31.22 7.50 -69.40
C ASP A 876 32.31 7.16 -68.38
N GLY A 877 31.94 7.03 -67.10
CA GLY A 877 32.87 6.75 -66.02
C GLY A 877 33.61 5.42 -66.14
N GLN A 878 33.03 4.40 -66.81
CA GLN A 878 33.71 3.13 -67.02
C GLN A 878 34.75 3.24 -68.13
N GLU A 879 34.40 3.86 -69.26
CA GLU A 879 35.36 4.15 -70.33
C GLU A 879 36.51 5.04 -69.80
N ALA A 880 36.24 5.94 -68.85
CA ALA A 880 37.28 6.73 -68.18
C ALA A 880 38.24 5.86 -67.36
N ILE A 881 37.74 4.95 -66.52
CA ILE A 881 38.58 3.99 -65.76
C ILE A 881 39.43 3.16 -66.75
N ASP A 882 38.80 2.52 -67.73
CA ASP A 882 39.46 1.65 -68.71
C ASP A 882 40.56 2.42 -69.48
N MET A 883 40.31 3.68 -69.83
CA MET A 883 41.30 4.55 -70.48
C MET A 883 42.44 5.00 -69.56
N THR A 884 42.19 5.28 -68.26
CA THR A 884 43.28 5.61 -67.33
C THR A 884 44.28 4.48 -67.19
N GLN A 885 43.80 3.23 -67.01
CA GLN A 885 44.65 2.04 -66.93
C GLN A 885 45.42 1.78 -68.23
N THR A 886 44.80 2.04 -69.38
CA THR A 886 45.40 1.78 -70.70
C THR A 886 46.41 2.85 -71.14
N HIS A 887 46.18 4.12 -70.78
CA HIS A 887 46.93 5.26 -71.34
C HIS A 887 47.79 6.04 -70.35
N GLN A 888 47.58 5.87 -69.03
CA GLN A 888 48.27 6.60 -67.95
C GLN A 888 48.36 8.12 -68.21
N PRO A 889 47.23 8.84 -68.23
CA PRO A 889 47.19 10.28 -68.52
C PRO A 889 47.89 11.09 -67.42
N ASP A 890 48.52 12.20 -67.83
CA ASP A 890 49.18 13.16 -66.94
C ASP A 890 48.17 14.01 -66.14
N LEU A 891 46.93 14.16 -66.64
CA LEU A 891 45.81 14.83 -65.95
C LEU A 891 44.46 14.32 -66.47
N ILE A 892 43.44 14.29 -65.61
CA ILE A 892 42.07 13.87 -65.96
C ILE A 892 41.10 15.04 -65.73
N LEU A 893 40.28 15.34 -66.74
CA LEU A 893 39.09 16.18 -66.63
C LEU A 893 37.87 15.26 -66.52
N MET A 894 37.19 15.27 -65.39
CA MET A 894 36.10 14.33 -65.08
C MET A 894 34.78 15.06 -64.93
N ASP A 895 33.85 14.89 -65.88
CA ASP A 895 32.45 15.27 -65.63
C ASP A 895 31.81 14.37 -64.58
N ILE A 896 31.03 14.97 -63.69
CA ILE A 896 30.30 14.23 -62.66
C ILE A 896 29.08 13.53 -63.26
N GLN A 897 28.34 14.19 -64.16
CA GLN A 897 27.00 13.76 -64.57
C GLN A 897 26.99 12.94 -65.87
N MET A 898 27.80 11.88 -65.91
CA MET A 898 27.87 10.95 -67.04
C MET A 898 26.89 9.77 -66.93
N PRO A 899 26.46 9.17 -68.07
CA PRO A 899 25.62 7.98 -68.09
C PRO A 899 26.40 6.71 -67.69
N LYS A 900 25.69 5.63 -67.37
CA LYS A 900 26.20 4.32 -66.86
C LYS A 900 26.90 4.38 -65.50
N MET A 901 27.91 5.22 -65.34
CA MET A 901 28.70 5.43 -64.13
C MET A 901 29.01 6.93 -64.01
N ASP A 902 28.70 7.50 -62.84
CA ASP A 902 28.98 8.91 -62.55
C ASP A 902 30.47 9.16 -62.26
N GLY A 903 30.90 10.41 -62.40
CA GLY A 903 32.30 10.80 -62.21
C GLY A 903 32.80 10.69 -60.76
N ILE A 904 31.91 10.68 -59.76
CA ILE A 904 32.28 10.55 -58.34
C ILE A 904 32.70 9.12 -58.05
N GLU A 905 31.95 8.13 -58.54
CA GLU A 905 32.34 6.72 -58.42
C GLU A 905 33.57 6.41 -59.30
N ALA A 906 33.64 6.96 -60.53
CA ALA A 906 34.81 6.80 -61.38
C ALA A 906 36.11 7.33 -60.72
N MET A 907 36.06 8.51 -60.08
CA MET A 907 37.21 9.04 -59.31
C MET A 907 37.63 8.11 -58.17
N ARG A 908 36.67 7.56 -57.41
CA ARG A 908 36.99 6.61 -56.33
C ARG A 908 37.65 5.34 -56.85
N GLN A 909 37.15 4.77 -57.94
CA GLN A 909 37.74 3.58 -58.56
C GLN A 909 39.16 3.85 -59.07
N ILE A 910 39.40 5.00 -59.71
CA ILE A 910 40.75 5.44 -60.14
C ILE A 910 41.70 5.58 -58.94
N ARG A 911 41.22 6.12 -57.81
CA ARG A 911 42.03 6.28 -56.57
C ARG A 911 42.30 4.98 -55.81
N LEU A 912 41.65 3.87 -56.17
CA LEU A 912 41.99 2.54 -55.63
C LEU A 912 43.19 1.88 -56.36
N ASP A 913 43.58 2.38 -57.54
CA ASP A 913 44.79 1.93 -58.23
C ASP A 913 46.03 2.69 -57.70
N ALA A 914 46.96 1.94 -57.11
CA ALA A 914 48.20 2.48 -56.56
C ALA A 914 49.11 3.15 -57.61
N ASN A 915 48.89 2.93 -58.91
CA ASN A 915 49.63 3.57 -60.01
C ASN A 915 48.99 4.89 -60.48
N LEU A 916 47.76 5.19 -60.05
CA LEU A 916 46.97 6.36 -60.47
C LEU A 916 46.55 7.26 -59.30
N ILE A 917 47.03 6.96 -58.08
CA ILE A 917 46.67 7.67 -56.86
C ILE A 917 47.09 9.14 -56.88
N ASP A 918 48.25 9.45 -57.49
CA ASP A 918 48.79 10.81 -57.61
C ASP A 918 48.32 11.57 -58.86
N THR A 919 47.70 10.89 -59.85
CA THR A 919 47.27 11.51 -61.12
C THR A 919 46.27 12.65 -60.85
N PRO A 920 46.54 13.91 -61.26
CA PRO A 920 45.63 15.02 -61.01
C PRO A 920 44.27 14.86 -61.69
N ILE A 921 43.18 15.00 -60.93
CA ILE A 921 41.81 15.03 -61.45
C ILE A 921 41.17 16.39 -61.18
N ILE A 922 40.61 17.01 -62.21
CA ILE A 922 39.74 18.19 -62.09
C ILE A 922 38.29 17.76 -62.31
N ALA A 923 37.45 17.92 -61.29
CA ALA A 923 36.02 17.60 -61.38
C ALA A 923 35.24 18.74 -62.08
N LEU A 924 34.48 18.42 -63.13
CA LEU A 924 33.59 19.36 -63.81
C LEU A 924 32.16 19.16 -63.27
N THR A 925 31.63 20.14 -62.54
CA THR A 925 30.32 20.03 -61.87
C THR A 925 29.25 20.90 -62.49
N ALA A 926 28.06 20.36 -62.75
CA ALA A 926 26.88 21.15 -63.11
C ALA A 926 26.21 21.87 -61.92
N LEU A 927 26.55 21.45 -60.69
CA LEU A 927 25.96 21.94 -59.43
C LEU A 927 26.98 22.77 -58.65
N ALA A 928 26.54 23.93 -58.18
CA ALA A 928 27.29 24.83 -57.30
C ALA A 928 26.58 24.97 -55.94
N MET A 929 26.11 23.84 -55.41
CA MET A 929 25.49 23.73 -54.09
C MET A 929 26.56 23.49 -53.02
N THR A 930 26.25 23.85 -51.77
CA THR A 930 27.02 23.48 -50.59
C THR A 930 27.14 21.95 -50.50
N GLY A 931 28.31 21.45 -50.09
CA GLY A 931 28.59 20.01 -50.01
C GLY A 931 29.03 19.33 -51.31
N ASP A 932 28.61 19.77 -52.51
CA ASP A 932 29.04 19.10 -53.77
C ASP A 932 30.54 19.29 -54.08
N ARG A 933 31.11 20.41 -53.64
CA ARG A 933 32.57 20.62 -53.64
C ARG A 933 33.26 19.62 -52.72
N ASP A 934 32.73 19.43 -51.53
CA ASP A 934 33.37 18.62 -50.50
C ASP A 934 33.27 17.13 -50.87
N ARG A 935 32.12 16.69 -51.36
CA ARG A 935 31.89 15.34 -51.94
C ARG A 935 32.82 15.00 -53.10
N THR A 936 33.24 15.98 -53.91
CA THR A 936 34.14 15.75 -55.05
C THR A 936 35.61 15.71 -54.63
N LEU A 937 36.01 16.55 -53.66
CA LEU A 937 37.33 16.45 -53.03
C LEU A 937 37.48 15.16 -52.21
N GLU A 938 36.45 14.75 -51.46
CA GLU A 938 36.38 13.45 -50.76
C GLU A 938 36.42 12.24 -51.72
N ALA A 939 35.91 12.39 -52.95
CA ALA A 939 36.03 11.37 -53.99
C ALA A 939 37.44 11.31 -54.63
N GLY A 940 38.32 12.26 -54.31
CA GLY A 940 39.72 12.29 -54.74
C GLY A 940 40.08 13.31 -55.83
N ALA A 941 39.21 14.28 -56.12
CA ALA A 941 39.55 15.40 -57.00
C ALA A 941 40.62 16.33 -56.39
N ASN A 942 41.50 16.88 -57.23
CA ASN A 942 42.55 17.83 -56.81
C ASN A 942 42.12 19.29 -57.01
N ASP A 943 41.20 19.55 -57.93
CA ASP A 943 40.57 20.86 -58.18
C ASP A 943 39.17 20.64 -58.78
N TYR A 944 38.35 21.69 -58.89
CA TYR A 944 36.99 21.59 -59.44
C TYR A 944 36.58 22.85 -60.21
N LEU A 945 35.73 22.69 -61.23
CA LEU A 945 35.24 23.78 -62.07
C LEU A 945 33.73 23.63 -62.33
N THR A 946 32.97 24.71 -62.12
CA THR A 946 31.52 24.73 -62.34
C THR A 946 31.18 24.92 -63.82
N LYS A 947 30.34 24.06 -64.41
CA LYS A 947 29.77 24.21 -65.74
C LYS A 947 28.74 25.38 -65.76
N PRO A 948 28.78 26.30 -66.76
CA PRO A 948 29.66 26.32 -67.93
C PRO A 948 31.11 26.72 -67.59
N VAL A 949 32.05 25.85 -67.95
CA VAL A 949 33.47 26.02 -67.64
C VAL A 949 34.07 27.08 -68.56
N LYS A 950 34.62 28.17 -68.01
CA LYS A 950 35.34 29.15 -68.81
C LYS A 950 36.69 28.57 -69.21
N LEU A 951 36.96 28.47 -70.51
CA LEU A 951 38.19 27.87 -71.05
C LEU A 951 39.48 28.53 -70.50
N LYS A 952 39.41 29.83 -70.21
CA LYS A 952 40.51 30.60 -69.58
C LYS A 952 40.78 30.17 -68.12
N GLU A 953 39.77 29.76 -67.36
CA GLU A 953 39.91 29.26 -65.99
C GLU A 953 40.39 27.80 -66.00
N LEU A 954 39.84 26.97 -66.90
CA LEU A 954 40.30 25.60 -67.15
C LEU A 954 41.81 25.54 -67.46
N ALA A 955 42.30 26.42 -68.34
CA ALA A 955 43.73 26.49 -68.65
C ALA A 955 44.61 26.83 -67.43
N ILE A 956 44.11 27.61 -66.47
CA ILE A 956 44.86 28.00 -65.26
C ILE A 956 44.93 26.83 -64.28
N SER A 957 43.82 26.11 -64.01
CA SER A 957 43.86 24.93 -63.14
C SER A 957 44.70 23.79 -63.74
N ILE A 958 44.66 23.58 -65.05
CA ILE A 958 45.55 22.62 -65.73
C ILE A 958 47.03 23.01 -65.55
N GLN A 959 47.39 24.28 -65.79
CA GLN A 959 48.77 24.79 -65.60
C GLN A 959 49.23 24.89 -64.15
N LYS A 960 48.32 24.72 -63.18
CA LYS A 960 48.59 24.66 -61.73
C LYS A 960 48.89 23.23 -61.28
N LEU A 961 48.31 22.22 -61.95
CA LEU A 961 48.42 20.80 -61.57
C LEU A 961 49.45 20.00 -62.39
N LEU A 962 49.74 20.41 -63.63
CA LEU A 962 50.78 19.82 -64.49
C LEU A 962 52.14 20.54 -64.30
N LYS A 963 52.60 20.71 -63.06
CA LYS A 963 53.68 21.67 -62.73
C LYS A 963 54.72 21.17 -61.73
#